data_AF-K2F8M9-F1
#
_entry.id   AF-K2F8M9-F1
#
_cell.length_a   1.000
_cell.length_b   1.000
_cell.length_c   1.000
_cell.angle_alpha   90.00
_cell.angle_beta   90.00
_cell.angle_gamma   90.00
#
_symmetry.space_group_name_H-M   'P 1'
#
loop_
_entity.id
_entity.type
_entity.pdbx_description
1 polymer ?
#
loop_
_entity_poly.entity_id
_entity_poly.type
_entity_poly.pdbx_seq_one_letter_code
_entity_poly.pdbx_strand_id
1 'polypeptide(L)'
;MAKDMSRNSNKNKEVIKELEKTISPVLVVNNSSLKPYVELFEYSPENIYQQPLGSLVGFFEIKDYSEESAYIVNFLTSVLKKEYYINPKRPVTESLDSALHKVNMALSELVKHGNVEWLGKINAAICVLEKNNAHFSVSGNAKIFLYRNQALSEISEDLASDSLEPHPLKTFVNVSSGRLEKNDRLLITSEDIFHILPVTEIKKNFQRFEGDKFVQFLRTALSNQMEMLASVVVEMVEAAPAVATKTLPRKKTTRMANVFSEKTFANSMSEEIIPEDEHSDEIIEEANYTDKKTGHIYIQGETNDIIKTANPQINIYKDLVKEKISQGIFLTKNEIRKRISLYKKQSAKKKELRQAEKEKRKQIMEEEAKRIEEQRVLEEIEIQHRLAEEKELERVRLEQEKIIAEQELAERMQLEQQQRKLEEKQQQQQQHKAITPEENKELKLKNYELSFKEKLERAKLEYQRSISMDVKKQEEKSNLEDMEDDFEEFEEEDGDEYFEEPKNKTTSNTISKLQAIKSYASNLNEKIAPILRHAKESTSTSKLLEKINGQETEASTNKQKFTIAPHFSKIKQLFSQFNNKQKVYILVAMILIFIVPIFIVRFLNTPKPSITSDLPATIPSQSEILANEKNIRLKVDTQKVSSTENIVTTLIANDEATLITKSSIAIIQNGETKEFPLPADSGTPIRAAYMNDLSLVFVLTDTDKVISFSPISKKFIDNKINLAGVTSTNFIGTYLTYLYLLDSKTNQIYRFPRADGGFGEKTSWLKDSTSLSETSDMTIDDNIFVVSNNQVLKLFKGQKQDFTLETSTTPINFDKIYTTPELQSLYALDIKNSRLVQYSKDGKILAQFHNETFKDASSLAVNEKNKTAYVAVPSGLISISIQ
;
A
#
# COMPACT_ATOMS: atom_id res chain seq x y z
N MET A 1 -43.05 57.85 -14.94
CA MET A 1 -42.08 57.21 -15.85
C MET A 1 -40.78 56.97 -15.09
N ALA A 2 -40.79 56.00 -14.18
CA ALA A 2 -39.66 55.49 -13.42
C ALA A 2 -39.95 53.99 -13.16
N LYS A 3 -38.92 53.16 -13.03
CA LYS A 3 -39.05 51.72 -13.32
C LYS A 3 -39.13 50.89 -12.04
N ASP A 4 -40.34 50.52 -11.64
CA ASP A 4 -40.54 49.38 -10.74
C ASP A 4 -40.60 48.09 -11.57
N MET A 5 -39.65 47.19 -11.32
CA MET A 5 -39.70 45.77 -11.68
C MET A 5 -38.56 45.05 -10.95
N SER A 6 -38.80 44.69 -9.69
CA SER A 6 -37.87 43.89 -8.90
C SER A 6 -37.96 42.38 -9.23
N ARG A 7 -36.97 41.61 -8.75
CA ARG A 7 -36.98 40.14 -8.65
C ARG A 7 -37.18 39.37 -9.97
N ASN A 8 -36.07 39.02 -10.62
CA ASN A 8 -35.97 37.72 -11.30
C ASN A 8 -34.92 36.85 -10.57
N SER A 9 -35.21 35.58 -10.37
CA SER A 9 -34.41 34.67 -9.56
C SER A 9 -33.28 34.06 -10.37
N ASN A 10 -32.02 34.37 -10.04
CA ASN A 10 -30.87 33.63 -10.58
C ASN A 10 -30.12 32.87 -9.47
N LYS A 11 -30.81 31.87 -8.88
CA LYS A 11 -30.23 30.89 -7.96
C LYS A 11 -29.52 29.72 -8.68
N ASN A 12 -29.08 29.93 -9.92
CA ASN A 12 -28.07 29.07 -10.55
C ASN A 12 -26.69 29.49 -10.04
N LYS A 13 -26.30 28.93 -8.89
CA LYS A 13 -24.88 28.87 -8.54
C LYS A 13 -24.25 27.88 -9.51
N GLU A 14 -23.54 28.38 -10.53
CA GLU A 14 -22.84 27.52 -11.49
C GLU A 14 -21.88 26.63 -10.71
N VAL A 15 -22.21 25.33 -10.64
CA VAL A 15 -21.29 24.32 -10.11
C VAL A 15 -20.23 24.14 -11.19
N ILE A 16 -19.15 24.92 -11.07
CA ILE A 16 -18.02 24.90 -12.00
C ILE A 16 -17.54 23.46 -12.10
N LYS A 17 -17.79 22.85 -13.27
CA LYS A 17 -17.41 21.49 -13.56
C LYS A 17 -15.88 21.41 -13.53
N GLU A 18 -15.34 20.54 -12.67
CA GLU A 18 -13.90 20.26 -12.66
C GLU A 18 -13.50 19.72 -14.03
N LEU A 19 -12.44 20.28 -14.60
CA LEU A 19 -11.95 19.93 -15.93
C LEU A 19 -11.00 18.74 -15.83
N GLU A 20 -11.03 17.90 -16.84
CA GLU A 20 -10.13 16.76 -16.96
C GLU A 20 -8.83 17.25 -17.60
N LYS A 21 -7.72 17.18 -16.86
CA LYS A 21 -6.42 17.66 -17.30
C LYS A 21 -5.60 16.51 -17.90
N THR A 22 -5.23 16.63 -19.17
CA THR A 22 -4.33 15.70 -19.84
C THR A 22 -2.93 16.29 -19.85
N ILE A 23 -2.01 15.68 -19.10
CA ILE A 23 -0.58 16.04 -19.09
C ILE A 23 0.15 15.13 -20.08
N SER A 24 1.13 15.67 -20.80
CA SER A 24 1.81 14.97 -21.89
C SER A 24 3.30 15.33 -21.95
N PRO A 25 4.18 14.49 -21.39
CA PRO A 25 5.62 14.73 -21.39
C PRO A 25 6.27 14.47 -22.76
N VAL A 26 7.12 15.41 -23.19
CA VAL A 26 7.94 15.34 -24.40
C VAL A 26 9.40 15.60 -24.00
N LEU A 27 10.07 14.54 -23.56
CA LEU A 27 11.52 14.53 -23.38
C LEU A 27 12.18 14.03 -24.68
N VAL A 28 13.15 14.78 -25.19
CA VAL A 28 14.02 14.41 -26.31
C VAL A 28 15.46 14.41 -25.80
N VAL A 29 16.13 13.26 -25.90
CA VAL A 29 17.56 13.11 -25.58
C VAL A 29 18.16 12.16 -26.60
N ASN A 30 18.88 12.70 -27.58
CA ASN A 30 19.48 11.92 -28.68
C ASN A 30 20.85 11.35 -28.33
N ASN A 31 21.61 12.06 -27.47
CA ASN A 31 22.86 11.57 -26.92
C ASN A 31 22.64 11.10 -25.48
N SER A 32 22.85 9.81 -25.21
CA SER A 32 22.60 9.20 -23.90
C SER A 32 23.46 9.77 -22.77
N SER A 33 24.61 10.39 -23.07
CA SER A 33 25.44 11.08 -22.07
C SER A 33 24.80 12.38 -21.57
N LEU A 34 23.83 12.97 -22.29
CA LEU A 34 23.15 14.19 -21.88
C LEU A 34 22.00 13.93 -20.90
N LYS A 35 21.54 12.68 -20.75
CA LYS A 35 20.39 12.33 -19.89
C LYS A 35 20.51 12.79 -18.43
N PRO A 36 21.68 12.76 -17.74
CA PRO A 36 21.77 13.22 -16.35
C PRO A 36 21.45 14.71 -16.15
N TYR A 37 21.61 15.52 -17.21
CA TYR A 37 21.50 16.97 -17.18
C TYR A 37 20.08 17.49 -17.50
N VAL A 38 19.11 16.60 -17.66
CA VAL A 38 17.69 16.95 -17.85
C VAL A 38 16.79 15.92 -17.18
N GLU A 39 15.84 16.40 -16.37
CA GLU A 39 14.79 15.58 -15.77
C GLU A 39 13.45 16.29 -15.96
N LEU A 40 12.46 15.54 -16.47
CA LEU A 40 11.10 15.99 -16.69
C LEU A 40 10.21 15.22 -15.73
N PHE A 41 9.58 15.94 -14.80
CA PHE A 41 8.79 15.34 -13.73
C PHE A 41 7.29 15.61 -13.88
N GLU A 42 6.50 14.57 -13.58
CA GLU A 42 5.06 14.65 -13.38
C GLU A 42 4.73 13.89 -12.09
N TYR A 43 4.35 14.63 -11.05
CA TYR A 43 4.02 14.09 -9.74
C TYR A 43 2.56 14.39 -9.41
N SER A 44 1.75 13.33 -9.38
CA SER A 44 0.39 13.35 -8.85
C SER A 44 0.38 13.10 -7.33
N PRO A 45 -0.68 13.52 -6.61
CA PRO A 45 -0.86 13.22 -5.20
C PRO A 45 -0.90 11.72 -4.90
N GLU A 46 0.04 11.24 -4.08
CA GLU A 46 0.12 9.82 -3.68
C GLU A 46 -0.95 9.41 -2.67
N ASN A 47 -1.54 10.39 -1.95
CA ASN A 47 -2.51 10.16 -0.88
C ASN A 47 -3.70 11.12 -0.96
N ILE A 48 -4.85 10.70 -0.42
CA ILE A 48 -6.08 11.51 -0.34
C ILE A 48 -5.81 12.86 0.34
N TYR A 49 -4.98 12.89 1.39
CA TYR A 49 -4.60 14.14 2.08
C TYR A 49 -3.84 15.12 1.18
N GLN A 50 -3.10 14.65 0.17
CA GLN A 50 -2.32 15.46 -0.77
C GLN A 50 -3.14 15.90 -2.00
N GLN A 51 -4.34 15.35 -2.23
CA GLN A 51 -5.17 15.75 -3.37
C GLN A 51 -5.49 17.27 -3.45
N PRO A 52 -5.69 18.00 -2.32
CA PRO A 52 -5.83 19.46 -2.35
C PRO A 52 -4.61 20.22 -2.90
N LEU A 53 -3.43 19.61 -2.98
CA LEU A 53 -2.21 20.24 -3.53
C LEU A 53 -2.08 20.08 -5.06
N GLY A 54 -3.02 19.40 -5.73
CA GLY A 54 -2.95 19.21 -7.19
C GLY A 54 -1.74 18.40 -7.67
N SER A 55 -1.46 18.45 -8.98
CA SER A 55 -0.28 17.78 -9.55
C SER A 55 0.85 18.77 -9.80
N LEU A 56 2.06 18.41 -9.39
CA LEU A 56 3.30 19.14 -9.66
C LEU A 56 3.94 18.62 -10.96
N VAL A 57 4.26 19.51 -11.89
CA VAL A 57 4.66 19.19 -13.27
C VAL A 57 5.74 20.17 -13.73
N GLY A 58 6.78 19.69 -14.40
CA GLY A 58 7.83 20.60 -14.88
C GLY A 58 9.08 19.90 -15.39
N PHE A 59 10.15 20.68 -15.51
CA PHE A 59 11.48 20.16 -15.81
C PHE A 59 12.59 20.99 -15.15
N PHE A 60 13.72 20.33 -14.93
CA PHE A 60 15.01 20.96 -14.70
C PHE A 60 15.96 20.55 -15.83
N GLU A 61 16.78 21.48 -16.31
CA GLU A 61 17.73 21.30 -17.41
C GLU A 61 18.99 22.12 -17.08
N ILE A 62 20.18 21.53 -17.23
CA ILE A 62 21.46 22.21 -16.99
C ILE A 62 22.31 22.14 -18.27
N LYS A 63 22.64 23.30 -18.84
CA LYS A 63 23.50 23.44 -20.04
C LYS A 63 24.98 23.39 -19.69
N ASP A 64 25.35 22.46 -18.82
CA ASP A 64 26.69 22.26 -18.28
C ASP A 64 26.95 20.77 -18.07
N TYR A 65 27.95 20.23 -18.75
CA TYR A 65 28.13 18.78 -18.92
C TYR A 65 29.33 18.22 -18.16
N SER A 66 29.66 18.78 -17.00
CA SER A 66 30.66 18.23 -16.09
C SER A 66 30.07 17.15 -15.17
N GLU A 67 30.92 16.23 -14.68
CA GLU A 67 30.47 15.14 -13.81
C GLU A 67 29.82 15.64 -12.50
N GLU A 68 30.19 16.85 -12.06
CA GLU A 68 29.59 17.53 -10.90
C GLU A 68 28.17 18.06 -11.16
N SER A 69 27.86 18.47 -12.39
CA SER A 69 26.53 18.96 -12.76
C SER A 69 25.50 17.83 -12.94
N ALA A 70 25.96 16.59 -13.18
CA ALA A 70 25.14 15.43 -13.57
C ALA A 70 24.15 14.91 -12.51
N TYR A 71 24.37 15.16 -11.21
CA TYR A 71 23.46 14.71 -10.15
C TYR A 71 22.45 15.78 -9.72
N ILE A 72 22.74 17.06 -10.00
CA ILE A 72 22.03 18.22 -9.46
C ILE A 72 20.55 18.17 -9.84
N VAL A 73 20.26 17.91 -11.11
CA VAL A 73 18.92 17.89 -11.69
C VAL A 73 17.99 16.91 -10.95
N ASN A 74 18.49 15.69 -10.67
CA ASN A 74 17.77 14.66 -9.91
C ASN A 74 17.60 15.03 -8.43
N PHE A 75 18.63 15.65 -7.83
CA PHE A 75 18.61 16.11 -6.45
C PHE A 75 17.58 17.24 -6.24
N LEU A 76 17.57 18.28 -7.08
CA LEU A 76 16.62 19.38 -7.01
C LEU A 76 15.18 18.90 -7.21
N THR A 77 14.96 18.01 -8.17
CA THR A 77 13.64 17.37 -8.41
C THR A 77 13.16 16.60 -7.17
N SER A 78 14.06 15.88 -6.50
CA SER A 78 13.76 15.15 -5.27
C SER A 78 13.44 16.07 -4.09
N VAL A 79 14.19 17.17 -3.93
CA VAL A 79 13.92 18.22 -2.92
C VAL A 79 12.57 18.88 -3.18
N LEU A 80 12.31 19.32 -4.41
CA LEU A 80 11.07 19.97 -4.83
C LEU A 80 9.85 19.09 -4.51
N LYS A 81 9.85 17.81 -4.93
CA LYS A 81 8.75 16.87 -4.65
C LYS A 81 8.53 16.68 -3.15
N LYS A 82 9.61 16.47 -2.39
CA LYS A 82 9.54 16.17 -0.95
C LYS A 82 8.93 17.33 -0.17
N GLU A 83 9.43 18.54 -0.41
CA GLU A 83 9.01 19.75 0.33
C GLU A 83 7.62 20.21 -0.10
N TYR A 84 7.28 20.15 -1.40
CA TYR A 84 5.96 20.54 -1.88
C TYR A 84 4.82 19.71 -1.25
N TYR A 85 5.04 18.41 -1.09
CA TYR A 85 4.05 17.48 -0.52
C TYR A 85 4.21 17.23 0.99
N ILE A 86 5.07 17.96 1.70
CA ILE A 86 5.42 17.69 3.11
C ILE A 86 4.28 18.00 4.09
N ASN A 87 3.50 19.05 3.82
CA ASN A 87 2.40 19.50 4.68
C ASN A 87 1.09 19.61 3.89
N PRO A 88 0.28 18.52 3.81
CA PRO A 88 -0.93 18.51 3.00
C PRO A 88 -2.08 19.39 3.51
N LYS A 89 -1.90 20.12 4.62
CA LYS A 89 -2.85 21.14 5.12
C LYS A 89 -2.54 22.56 4.63
N ARG A 90 -1.35 22.77 4.07
CA ARG A 90 -0.85 24.09 3.64
C ARG A 90 -1.46 24.47 2.28
N PRO A 91 -1.83 25.75 2.04
CA PRO A 91 -2.33 26.18 0.73
C PRO A 91 -1.30 25.98 -0.37
N VAL A 92 -1.78 25.79 -1.60
CA VAL A 92 -0.99 25.45 -2.80
C VAL A 92 0.18 26.41 -3.04
N THR A 93 -0.08 27.72 -2.95
CA THR A 93 0.93 28.77 -3.15
C THR A 93 2.04 28.67 -2.11
N GLU A 94 1.69 28.65 -0.81
CA GLU A 94 2.68 28.59 0.28
C GLU A 94 3.49 27.28 0.29
N SER A 95 2.89 26.18 -0.19
CA SER A 95 3.61 24.92 -0.43
C SER A 95 4.59 25.03 -1.60
N LEU A 96 4.21 25.72 -2.69
CA LEU A 96 5.09 25.98 -3.83
C LEU A 96 6.23 26.94 -3.43
N ASP A 97 5.91 28.08 -2.80
CA ASP A 97 6.88 29.06 -2.29
C ASP A 97 7.93 28.40 -1.37
N SER A 98 7.48 27.55 -0.44
CA SER A 98 8.37 26.83 0.47
C SER A 98 9.25 25.79 -0.23
N ALA A 99 8.74 25.13 -1.27
CA ALA A 99 9.52 24.16 -2.05
C ALA A 99 10.54 24.86 -2.95
N LEU A 100 10.17 25.97 -3.60
CA LEU A 100 11.06 26.83 -4.37
C LEU A 100 12.15 27.45 -3.49
N HIS A 101 11.79 27.92 -2.28
CA HIS A 101 12.76 28.42 -1.32
C HIS A 101 13.77 27.34 -0.90
N LYS A 102 13.32 26.11 -0.63
CA LYS A 102 14.24 25.01 -0.28
C LYS A 102 15.11 24.56 -1.45
N VAL A 103 14.61 24.65 -2.70
CA VAL A 103 15.41 24.47 -3.93
C VAL A 103 16.47 25.57 -4.05
N ASN A 104 16.13 26.84 -3.86
CA ASN A 104 17.08 27.96 -3.82
C ASN A 104 18.14 27.78 -2.71
N MET A 105 17.76 27.27 -1.53
CA MET A 105 18.72 26.92 -0.47
C MET A 105 19.66 25.79 -0.91
N ALA A 106 19.14 24.71 -1.47
CA ALA A 106 19.92 23.57 -1.94
C ALA A 106 20.93 23.97 -3.04
N LEU A 107 20.51 24.78 -4.01
CA LEU A 107 21.38 25.42 -5.01
C LEU A 107 22.50 26.24 -4.36
N SER A 108 22.22 26.89 -3.24
CA SER A 108 23.20 27.70 -2.50
C SER A 108 24.14 26.87 -1.63
N GLU A 109 23.73 25.67 -1.21
CA GLU A 109 24.59 24.68 -0.56
C GLU A 109 25.57 24.08 -1.57
N LEU A 110 25.13 23.77 -2.79
CA LEU A 110 26.00 23.30 -3.89
C LEU A 110 27.14 24.28 -4.20
N VAL A 111 26.84 25.58 -4.32
CA VAL A 111 27.86 26.63 -4.51
C VAL A 111 28.86 26.70 -3.34
N LYS A 112 28.41 26.54 -2.09
CA LYS A 112 29.31 26.52 -0.92
C LYS A 112 30.27 25.34 -0.90
N HIS A 113 29.91 24.23 -1.55
CA HIS A 113 30.75 23.04 -1.65
C HIS A 113 31.73 23.06 -2.84
N GLY A 114 31.66 24.07 -3.71
CA GLY A 114 32.56 24.28 -4.84
C GLY A 114 31.92 24.05 -6.21
N ASN A 115 30.80 23.33 -6.26
CA ASN A 115 30.05 23.03 -7.47
C ASN A 115 29.37 24.31 -7.99
N VAL A 116 30.07 25.09 -8.83
CA VAL A 116 29.60 26.39 -9.36
C VAL A 116 29.36 26.39 -10.88
N GLU A 117 29.75 25.35 -11.60
CA GLU A 117 29.80 25.37 -13.06
C GLU A 117 28.42 25.49 -13.74
N TRP A 118 27.36 24.97 -13.11
CA TRP A 118 25.96 25.10 -13.54
C TRP A 118 25.35 26.50 -13.34
N LEU A 119 26.01 27.38 -12.58
CA LEU A 119 25.43 28.67 -12.17
C LEU A 119 25.22 29.59 -13.38
N GLY A 120 23.98 30.04 -13.58
CA GLY A 120 23.58 30.79 -14.77
C GLY A 120 23.35 29.93 -16.03
N LYS A 121 23.47 28.60 -15.95
CA LYS A 121 23.21 27.64 -17.03
C LYS A 121 22.02 26.71 -16.75
N ILE A 122 21.28 26.95 -15.66
CA ILE A 122 20.13 26.14 -15.22
C ILE A 122 18.81 26.74 -15.72
N ASN A 123 18.15 26.01 -16.62
CA ASN A 123 16.80 26.30 -17.11
C ASN A 123 15.80 25.42 -16.36
N ALA A 124 14.71 26.00 -15.88
CA ALA A 124 13.68 25.23 -15.20
C ALA A 124 12.31 25.92 -15.29
N ALA A 125 11.27 25.14 -15.49
CA ALA A 125 9.89 25.60 -15.37
C ALA A 125 9.11 24.64 -14.49
N ILE A 126 8.47 25.19 -13.45
CA ILE A 126 7.77 24.45 -12.41
C ILE A 126 6.32 24.93 -12.41
N CYS A 127 5.38 24.00 -12.58
CA CYS A 127 3.95 24.28 -12.65
C CYS A 127 3.17 23.34 -11.72
N VAL A 128 2.14 23.86 -11.07
CA VAL A 128 1.24 23.14 -10.17
C VAL A 128 -0.19 23.32 -10.64
N LEU A 129 -0.87 22.20 -10.89
CA LEU A 129 -2.22 22.14 -11.45
C LEU A 129 -3.22 21.70 -10.38
N GLU A 130 -3.84 22.68 -9.70
CA GLU A 130 -4.85 22.47 -8.66
C GLU A 130 -6.25 22.65 -9.25
N LYS A 131 -6.96 21.54 -9.51
CA LYS A 131 -8.27 21.54 -10.20
C LYS A 131 -8.20 22.29 -11.54
N ASN A 132 -8.77 23.49 -11.60
CA ASN A 132 -8.78 24.38 -12.76
C ASN A 132 -7.81 25.58 -12.59
N ASN A 133 -6.94 25.59 -11.58
CA ASN A 133 -5.90 26.61 -11.37
C ASN A 133 -4.52 26.10 -11.79
N ALA A 134 -3.67 27.00 -12.27
CA ALA A 134 -2.26 26.78 -12.52
C ALA A 134 -1.42 27.81 -11.73
N HIS A 135 -0.47 27.33 -10.94
CA HIS A 135 0.52 28.15 -10.21
C HIS A 135 1.91 27.79 -10.75
N PHE A 136 2.78 28.75 -11.06
CA PHE A 136 4.03 28.44 -11.75
C PHE A 136 5.15 29.44 -11.50
N SER A 137 6.38 28.95 -11.62
CA SER A 137 7.63 29.72 -11.49
C SER A 137 8.68 29.20 -12.49
N VAL A 138 9.62 30.07 -12.86
CA VAL A 138 10.53 29.89 -14.00
C VAL A 138 11.93 30.39 -13.64
N SER A 139 12.95 29.71 -14.17
CA SER A 139 14.37 30.07 -14.08
C SER A 139 15.06 29.87 -15.43
N GLY A 140 16.04 30.73 -15.73
CA GLY A 140 16.80 30.68 -16.98
C GLY A 140 15.91 30.88 -18.22
N ASN A 141 16.30 30.26 -19.34
CA ASN A 141 15.61 30.38 -20.63
C ASN A 141 14.42 29.41 -20.77
N ALA A 142 13.83 28.95 -19.68
CA ALA A 142 12.59 28.17 -19.73
C ALA A 142 11.39 29.11 -19.94
N LYS A 143 10.38 28.65 -20.69
CA LYS A 143 9.21 29.45 -21.08
C LYS A 143 7.92 28.67 -20.99
N ILE A 144 6.83 29.38 -20.70
CA ILE A 144 5.48 28.83 -20.57
C ILE A 144 4.53 29.66 -21.45
N PHE A 145 3.86 28.99 -22.38
CA PHE A 145 2.88 29.59 -23.29
C PHE A 145 1.48 29.06 -22.99
N LEU A 146 0.50 29.96 -22.96
CA LEU A 146 -0.92 29.63 -22.94
C LEU A 146 -1.51 29.80 -24.35
N TYR A 147 -2.14 28.75 -24.85
CA TYR A 147 -3.01 28.78 -26.02
C TYR A 147 -4.48 28.87 -25.55
N ARG A 148 -5.08 30.05 -25.71
CA ARG A 148 -6.49 30.35 -25.38
C ARG A 148 -7.11 31.16 -26.51
N ASN A 149 -8.36 30.86 -26.90
CA ASN A 149 -9.13 31.62 -27.91
C ASN A 149 -8.37 31.88 -29.24
N GLN A 150 -7.62 30.89 -29.73
CA GLN A 150 -6.77 30.97 -30.93
C GLN A 150 -5.60 31.98 -30.85
N ALA A 151 -5.38 32.62 -29.70
CA ALA A 151 -4.13 33.30 -29.37
C ALA A 151 -3.14 32.31 -28.73
N LEU A 152 -1.85 32.58 -28.89
CA LEU A 152 -0.76 31.94 -28.16
C LEU A 152 -0.01 33.09 -27.50
N SER A 153 -0.02 33.12 -26.17
CA SER A 153 0.62 34.17 -25.35
C SER A 153 1.66 33.53 -24.46
N GLU A 154 2.86 34.13 -24.37
CA GLU A 154 3.77 33.80 -23.28
C GLU A 154 3.16 34.26 -21.95
N ILE A 155 3.33 33.47 -20.89
CA ILE A 155 2.88 33.81 -19.53
C ILE A 155 4.03 33.73 -18.50
N SER A 156 5.24 33.39 -18.96
CA SER A 156 6.50 33.34 -18.21
C SER A 156 7.30 34.65 -18.19
N GLU A 157 6.83 35.68 -18.91
CA GLU A 157 7.44 37.01 -18.96
C GLU A 157 7.58 37.59 -17.53
N ASP A 158 8.72 38.22 -17.26
CA ASP A 158 9.13 38.78 -15.95
C ASP A 158 9.16 37.79 -14.75
N LEU A 159 9.16 36.46 -14.96
CA LEU A 159 9.22 35.47 -13.85
C LEU A 159 10.62 34.98 -13.47
N ALA A 160 11.56 34.99 -14.41
CA ALA A 160 12.97 34.66 -14.16
C ALA A 160 13.71 35.84 -13.50
N SER A 161 14.91 35.62 -12.97
CA SER A 161 15.73 36.69 -12.38
C SER A 161 16.56 37.41 -13.45
N ASP A 162 16.19 38.65 -13.79
CA ASP A 162 16.95 39.55 -14.69
C ASP A 162 18.31 40.04 -14.13
N SER A 163 18.78 39.43 -13.05
CA SER A 163 20.04 39.79 -12.39
C SER A 163 21.24 39.42 -13.27
N LEU A 164 21.95 40.44 -13.75
CA LEU A 164 23.21 40.33 -14.53
C LEU A 164 24.28 39.44 -13.86
N GLU A 165 24.22 39.27 -12.54
CA GLU A 165 25.00 38.29 -11.79
C GLU A 165 24.06 37.17 -11.28
N PRO A 166 24.27 35.89 -11.66
CA PRO A 166 23.40 34.79 -11.26
C PRO A 166 23.59 34.44 -9.78
N HIS A 167 22.53 34.59 -8.97
CA HIS A 167 22.59 34.41 -7.52
C HIS A 167 21.82 33.16 -7.04
N PRO A 168 22.46 32.14 -6.44
CA PRO A 168 21.82 30.86 -6.07
C PRO A 168 20.54 30.93 -5.22
N LEU A 169 20.47 31.82 -4.20
CA LEU A 169 19.26 32.00 -3.39
C LEU A 169 18.09 32.68 -4.15
N LYS A 170 18.31 33.13 -5.39
CA LYS A 170 17.36 33.88 -6.23
C LYS A 170 17.18 33.22 -7.61
N THR A 171 17.38 31.92 -7.71
CA THR A 171 17.17 31.18 -8.98
C THR A 171 15.69 31.22 -9.39
N PHE A 172 14.79 30.94 -8.44
CA PHE A 172 13.37 31.26 -8.55
C PHE A 172 13.06 32.49 -7.69
N VAL A 173 12.36 33.48 -8.26
CA VAL A 173 12.03 34.75 -7.59
C VAL A 173 10.53 34.99 -7.54
N ASN A 174 9.87 34.91 -8.69
CA ASN A 174 8.45 35.22 -8.84
C ASN A 174 7.61 33.95 -9.01
N VAL A 175 6.39 33.95 -8.46
CA VAL A 175 5.39 32.89 -8.65
C VAL A 175 4.12 33.53 -9.21
N SER A 176 3.70 33.06 -10.38
CA SER A 176 2.45 33.47 -11.02
C SER A 176 1.34 32.47 -10.72
N SER A 177 0.08 32.91 -10.81
CA SER A 177 -1.11 32.12 -10.48
C SER A 177 -2.28 32.55 -11.34
N GLY A 178 -2.92 31.60 -12.04
CA GLY A 178 -4.02 31.88 -12.96
C GLY A 178 -5.02 30.74 -13.08
N ARG A 179 -6.26 31.07 -13.47
CA ARG A 179 -7.31 30.08 -13.72
C ARG A 179 -7.31 29.64 -15.18
N LEU A 180 -7.27 28.33 -15.39
CA LEU A 180 -7.45 27.68 -16.68
C LEU A 180 -8.93 27.48 -17.01
N GLU A 181 -9.25 27.49 -18.29
CA GLU A 181 -10.59 27.40 -18.84
C GLU A 181 -10.70 26.22 -19.83
N LYS A 182 -11.92 25.88 -20.25
CA LYS A 182 -12.15 24.74 -21.13
C LYS A 182 -11.43 24.93 -22.48
N ASN A 183 -10.74 23.89 -22.94
CA ASN A 183 -9.91 23.84 -24.14
C ASN A 183 -8.63 24.69 -24.09
N ASP A 184 -8.26 25.25 -22.92
CA ASP A 184 -6.92 25.82 -22.74
C ASP A 184 -5.85 24.75 -22.96
N ARG A 185 -4.71 25.19 -23.50
CA ARG A 185 -3.52 24.34 -23.62
C ARG A 185 -2.28 25.11 -23.18
N LEU A 186 -1.48 24.51 -22.31
CA LEU A 186 -0.17 25.03 -21.91
C LEU A 186 0.94 24.30 -22.67
N LEU A 187 1.96 25.05 -23.09
CA LEU A 187 3.26 24.53 -23.52
C LEU A 187 4.33 25.03 -22.55
N ILE A 188 4.90 24.11 -21.78
CA ILE A 188 6.06 24.35 -20.90
C ILE A 188 7.28 23.82 -21.65
N THR A 189 8.35 24.61 -21.84
CA THR A 189 9.49 24.21 -22.67
C THR A 189 10.74 25.07 -22.44
N SER A 190 11.88 24.68 -23.00
CA SER A 190 13.11 25.49 -23.06
C SER A 190 13.13 26.32 -24.36
N GLU A 191 13.71 27.52 -24.34
CA GLU A 191 13.74 28.45 -25.49
C GLU A 191 14.33 27.85 -26.78
N ASP A 192 15.22 26.86 -26.66
CA ASP A 192 15.88 26.20 -27.79
C ASP A 192 14.90 25.58 -28.81
N ILE A 193 13.67 25.24 -28.40
CA ILE A 193 12.62 24.76 -29.30
C ILE A 193 12.33 25.76 -30.43
N PHE A 194 12.46 27.07 -30.19
CA PHE A 194 12.10 28.11 -31.14
C PHE A 194 13.12 28.29 -32.27
N HIS A 195 14.30 27.68 -32.15
CA HIS A 195 15.27 27.58 -33.26
C HIS A 195 14.79 26.64 -34.38
N ILE A 196 13.88 25.70 -34.06
CA ILE A 196 13.35 24.69 -34.99
C ILE A 196 11.86 24.91 -35.28
N LEU A 197 11.08 25.24 -34.25
CA LEU A 197 9.65 25.51 -34.35
C LEU A 197 9.36 26.95 -33.87
N PRO A 198 9.44 27.96 -34.75
CA PRO A 198 9.08 29.34 -34.40
C PRO A 198 7.67 29.44 -33.78
N VAL A 199 7.46 30.43 -32.90
CA VAL A 199 6.18 30.64 -32.18
C VAL A 199 4.96 30.68 -33.13
N THR A 200 5.14 31.21 -34.35
CA THR A 200 4.10 31.24 -35.39
C THR A 200 3.74 29.87 -35.96
N GLU A 201 4.66 28.90 -35.94
CA GLU A 201 4.41 27.52 -36.34
C GLU A 201 3.78 26.72 -35.20
N ILE A 202 4.27 26.89 -33.97
CA ILE A 202 3.65 26.30 -32.77
C ILE A 202 2.18 26.72 -32.67
N LYS A 203 1.87 28.01 -32.89
CA LYS A 203 0.49 28.51 -32.97
C LYS A 203 -0.35 27.83 -34.06
N LYS A 204 0.19 27.65 -35.29
CA LYS A 204 -0.50 26.93 -36.38
C LYS A 204 -0.72 25.46 -36.05
N ASN A 205 0.22 24.82 -35.35
CA ASN A 205 0.13 23.41 -35.00
C ASN A 205 -0.85 23.17 -33.85
N PHE A 206 -0.95 24.07 -32.88
CA PHE A 206 -2.05 24.09 -31.89
C PHE A 206 -3.44 24.32 -32.52
N GLN A 207 -3.52 25.05 -33.64
CA GLN A 207 -4.76 25.19 -34.43
C GLN A 207 -5.08 23.94 -35.28
N ARG A 208 -4.07 23.15 -35.65
CA ARG A 208 -4.18 22.03 -36.61
C ARG A 208 -4.37 20.66 -35.95
N PHE A 209 -3.85 20.48 -34.74
CA PHE A 209 -3.82 19.21 -34.04
C PHE A 209 -4.52 19.29 -32.67
N GLU A 210 -5.10 18.18 -32.24
CA GLU A 210 -5.84 18.05 -30.98
C GLU A 210 -5.35 16.79 -30.25
N GLY A 211 -5.13 16.89 -28.93
CA GLY A 211 -4.59 15.82 -28.09
C GLY A 211 -3.25 15.27 -28.59
N ASP A 212 -3.06 13.95 -28.40
CA ASP A 212 -1.86 13.17 -28.67
C ASP A 212 -1.18 13.44 -30.03
N LYS A 213 -1.95 13.87 -31.05
CA LYS A 213 -1.42 14.20 -32.38
C LYS A 213 -0.44 15.36 -32.35
N PHE A 214 -0.67 16.36 -31.49
CA PHE A 214 0.24 17.50 -31.32
C PHE A 214 1.53 17.05 -30.60
N VAL A 215 1.37 16.23 -29.55
CA VAL A 215 2.46 15.63 -28.77
C VAL A 215 3.35 14.73 -29.66
N GLN A 216 2.74 13.93 -30.53
CA GLN A 216 3.42 13.10 -31.52
C GLN A 216 4.15 13.96 -32.57
N PHE A 217 3.52 15.03 -33.07
CA PHE A 217 4.16 15.97 -33.99
C PHE A 217 5.41 16.60 -33.38
N LEU A 218 5.34 17.12 -32.15
CA LEU A 218 6.50 17.68 -31.44
C LEU A 218 7.62 16.64 -31.31
N ARG A 219 7.29 15.43 -30.84
CA ARG A 219 8.27 14.35 -30.68
C ARG A 219 8.94 13.97 -32.00
N THR A 220 8.21 13.89 -33.11
CA THR A 220 8.78 13.58 -34.44
C THR A 220 9.61 14.71 -35.04
N ALA A 221 9.21 15.97 -34.85
CA ALA A 221 9.96 17.13 -35.35
C ALA A 221 11.29 17.30 -34.60
N LEU A 222 11.25 17.24 -33.27
CA LEU A 222 12.36 17.62 -32.40
C LEU A 222 13.39 16.49 -32.24
N SER A 223 12.96 15.22 -32.24
CA SER A 223 13.85 14.05 -32.12
C SER A 223 14.84 13.89 -33.27
N ASN A 224 14.70 14.61 -34.38
CA ASN A 224 15.66 14.58 -35.49
C ASN A 224 16.58 15.81 -35.54
N GLN A 225 16.38 16.81 -34.67
CA GLN A 225 17.02 18.13 -34.81
C GLN A 225 17.56 18.72 -33.50
N MET A 226 17.21 18.16 -32.33
CA MET A 226 17.75 18.58 -31.03
C MET A 226 18.57 17.44 -30.38
N GLU A 227 19.65 17.79 -29.68
CA GLU A 227 20.38 16.82 -28.85
C GLU A 227 19.68 16.55 -27.51
N MET A 228 19.09 17.60 -26.93
CA MET A 228 18.39 17.61 -25.65
C MET A 228 17.25 18.64 -25.68
N LEU A 229 16.07 18.28 -25.19
CA LEU A 229 14.97 19.20 -24.87
C LEU A 229 13.99 18.54 -23.88
N ALA A 230 13.58 19.27 -22.84
CA ALA A 230 12.38 18.96 -22.08
C ALA A 230 11.20 19.87 -22.51
N SER A 231 10.02 19.29 -22.66
CA SER A 231 8.77 20.03 -22.82
C SER A 231 7.60 19.25 -22.27
N VAL A 232 6.61 19.95 -21.71
CA VAL A 232 5.34 19.37 -21.27
C VAL A 232 4.19 20.11 -21.93
N VAL A 233 3.26 19.36 -22.51
CA VAL A 233 1.97 19.87 -22.97
C VAL A 233 0.92 19.53 -21.91
N VAL A 234 0.04 20.48 -21.58
CA VAL A 234 -1.13 20.25 -20.73
C VAL A 234 -2.37 20.71 -21.48
N GLU A 235 -3.34 19.84 -21.73
CA GLU A 235 -4.63 20.19 -22.35
C GLU A 235 -5.77 20.07 -21.32
N MET A 236 -6.66 21.07 -21.28
CA MET A 236 -7.80 21.15 -20.35
C MET A 236 -9.10 20.72 -21.05
N VAL A 237 -9.49 19.46 -20.87
CA VAL A 237 -10.64 18.83 -21.53
C VAL A 237 -11.87 18.89 -20.63
N GLU A 238 -13.08 18.97 -21.22
CA GLU A 238 -14.30 18.79 -20.44
C GLU A 238 -14.61 17.29 -20.29
N ALA A 239 -14.61 16.79 -19.05
CA ALA A 239 -14.92 15.40 -18.72
C ALA A 239 -16.21 14.93 -19.43
N ALA A 240 -16.07 13.94 -20.31
CA ALA A 240 -17.18 13.49 -21.16
C ALA A 240 -18.29 12.85 -20.31
N PRO A 241 -19.58 13.17 -20.55
CA PRO A 241 -20.67 12.53 -19.82
C PRO A 241 -20.68 11.03 -20.15
N ALA A 242 -20.50 10.19 -19.13
CA ALA A 242 -20.41 8.74 -19.29
C ALA A 242 -21.61 8.21 -20.09
N VAL A 243 -21.33 7.61 -21.26
CA VAL A 243 -22.35 7.24 -22.24
C VAL A 243 -23.19 6.09 -21.69
N ALA A 244 -24.34 6.42 -21.12
CA ALA A 244 -25.34 5.47 -20.67
C ALA A 244 -25.77 4.58 -21.86
N THR A 245 -25.32 3.33 -21.86
CA THR A 245 -25.49 2.41 -22.98
C THR A 245 -26.97 2.10 -23.17
N LYS A 246 -27.57 2.61 -24.25
CA LYS A 246 -29.01 2.44 -24.55
C LYS A 246 -29.35 0.95 -24.65
N THR A 247 -30.05 0.43 -23.65
CA THR A 247 -30.52 -0.96 -23.62
C THR A 247 -31.69 -1.13 -24.59
N LEU A 248 -31.62 -2.17 -25.42
CA LEU A 248 -32.70 -2.53 -26.35
C LEU A 248 -33.98 -2.94 -25.57
N PRO A 249 -35.18 -2.68 -26.13
CA PRO A 249 -36.44 -2.80 -25.38
C PRO A 249 -36.75 -4.26 -25.02
N ARG A 250 -36.69 -4.58 -23.72
CA ARG A 250 -36.98 -5.92 -23.19
C ARG A 250 -38.48 -6.23 -23.27
N LYS A 251 -38.81 -7.40 -23.81
CA LYS A 251 -40.19 -7.89 -24.03
C LYS A 251 -40.96 -7.98 -22.70
N LYS A 252 -42.24 -7.54 -22.68
CA LYS A 252 -43.07 -7.44 -21.45
C LYS A 252 -43.58 -8.80 -20.93
N THR A 253 -43.12 -9.20 -19.75
CA THR A 253 -43.79 -10.08 -18.75
C THR A 253 -42.93 -10.05 -17.46
N THR A 254 -43.42 -10.01 -16.22
CA THR A 254 -44.74 -9.67 -15.65
C THR A 254 -44.47 -9.01 -14.29
N ARG A 255 -45.24 -7.98 -13.89
CA ARG A 255 -45.07 -7.35 -12.56
C ARG A 255 -45.53 -8.30 -11.44
N MET A 256 -44.71 -8.47 -10.42
CA MET A 256 -45.16 -8.73 -9.04
C MET A 256 -44.79 -7.53 -8.16
N ALA A 257 -45.49 -7.34 -7.05
CA ALA A 257 -45.49 -6.07 -6.32
C ALA A 257 -44.28 -5.88 -5.39
N ASN A 258 -43.79 -4.64 -5.30
CA ASN A 258 -42.93 -4.21 -4.20
C ASN A 258 -43.77 -4.14 -2.91
N VAL A 259 -43.30 -4.76 -1.83
CA VAL A 259 -43.92 -4.68 -0.50
C VAL A 259 -42.80 -4.54 0.54
N PHE A 260 -42.93 -3.55 1.42
CA PHE A 260 -41.93 -3.01 2.35
C PHE A 260 -40.70 -2.30 1.71
N SER A 261 -40.23 -1.16 2.22
CA SER A 261 -40.92 -0.07 2.96
C SER A 261 -39.98 1.14 3.06
N GLU A 262 -40.19 2.16 2.23
CA GLU A 262 -39.35 3.36 2.18
C GLU A 262 -39.77 4.40 3.25
N LYS A 263 -39.78 3.99 4.53
CA LYS A 263 -40.17 4.83 5.67
C LYS A 263 -39.40 4.47 6.95
N THR A 264 -38.11 4.84 7.00
CA THR A 264 -37.29 4.71 8.23
C THR A 264 -36.20 5.77 8.43
N PHE A 265 -35.95 6.67 7.46
CA PHE A 265 -34.84 7.63 7.52
C PHE A 265 -35.24 9.05 7.10
N ALA A 266 -36.09 9.70 7.91
CA ALA A 266 -36.34 11.14 7.85
C ALA A 266 -36.96 11.66 9.16
N ASN A 267 -36.13 11.97 10.17
CA ASN A 267 -36.30 13.14 11.06
C ASN A 267 -35.23 13.18 12.17
N SER A 268 -34.64 14.37 12.36
CA SER A 268 -34.02 14.79 13.63
C SER A 268 -33.79 16.31 13.61
N MET A 269 -34.53 17.05 14.45
CA MET A 269 -34.37 18.49 14.77
C MET A 269 -34.71 19.45 13.60
N SER A 270 -35.23 20.67 13.84
CA SER A 270 -35.59 21.39 15.09
C SER A 270 -36.86 22.24 14.88
N GLU A 271 -37.48 22.70 15.98
CA GLU A 271 -38.70 23.53 15.99
C GLU A 271 -38.41 25.04 16.01
N GLU A 272 -39.22 25.85 15.31
CA GLU A 272 -39.36 27.30 15.59
C GLU A 272 -40.70 27.89 15.04
N ILE A 273 -41.72 27.92 15.91
CA ILE A 273 -42.74 28.98 16.19
C ILE A 273 -43.24 29.91 15.03
N ILE A 274 -44.52 29.73 14.61
CA ILE A 274 -45.72 30.66 14.60
C ILE A 274 -45.59 32.12 14.02
N PRO A 275 -46.60 32.83 13.41
CA PRO A 275 -48.02 32.52 13.02
C PRO A 275 -48.42 32.89 11.54
N GLU A 276 -49.74 32.85 11.23
CA GLU A 276 -50.52 33.72 10.28
C GLU A 276 -50.27 33.60 8.73
N ASP A 277 -51.26 33.78 7.82
CA ASP A 277 -52.68 34.18 7.99
C ASP A 277 -53.65 33.70 6.86
N GLU A 278 -54.97 33.88 7.11
CA GLU A 278 -56.18 34.02 6.25
C GLU A 278 -56.55 33.10 5.04
N HIS A 279 -57.87 32.82 4.98
CA HIS A 279 -58.88 32.82 3.88
C HIS A 279 -58.47 32.96 2.37
N SER A 280 -59.24 32.49 1.37
CA SER A 280 -60.60 31.89 1.29
C SER A 280 -60.81 31.05 0.02
N ASP A 281 -61.86 30.20 0.03
CA ASP A 281 -62.78 29.82 -1.07
C ASP A 281 -62.39 30.00 -2.55
N GLU A 282 -62.49 28.93 -3.36
CA GLU A 282 -63.55 28.89 -4.39
C GLU A 282 -63.88 27.46 -4.89
N ILE A 283 -64.96 27.36 -5.67
CA ILE A 283 -65.78 26.17 -5.95
C ILE A 283 -65.25 25.32 -7.13
N ILE A 284 -65.50 24.01 -7.10
CA ILE A 284 -65.41 23.11 -8.26
C ILE A 284 -66.84 22.73 -8.69
N GLU A 285 -67.20 22.94 -9.96
CA GLU A 285 -68.46 22.44 -10.51
C GLU A 285 -68.38 20.95 -10.91
N GLU A 286 -69.43 20.19 -10.59
CA GLU A 286 -69.62 18.81 -11.05
C GLU A 286 -70.50 18.74 -12.31
N ALA A 287 -70.13 17.90 -13.27
CA ALA A 287 -70.99 17.53 -14.40
C ALA A 287 -71.84 16.30 -14.06
N ASN A 288 -73.17 16.48 -13.99
CA ASN A 288 -74.11 15.41 -13.64
C ASN A 288 -74.34 14.38 -14.76
N TYR A 289 -74.35 13.08 -14.41
CA TYR A 289 -75.14 12.06 -15.10
C TYR A 289 -75.58 10.96 -14.13
N THR A 290 -76.89 10.68 -14.06
CA THR A 290 -77.50 9.88 -12.98
C THR A 290 -78.31 8.69 -13.50
N ASP A 291 -78.08 7.49 -12.97
CA ASP A 291 -79.10 6.47 -12.61
C ASP A 291 -78.45 5.11 -12.22
N LYS A 292 -79.02 4.25 -11.34
CA LYS A 292 -80.17 4.39 -10.42
C LYS A 292 -80.10 3.32 -9.30
N LYS A 293 -80.71 3.64 -8.14
CA LYS A 293 -81.49 2.73 -7.25
C LYS A 293 -80.76 1.78 -6.26
N THR A 294 -81.08 1.99 -4.96
CA THR A 294 -81.12 1.02 -3.82
C THR A 294 -79.84 0.30 -3.34
N GLY A 295 -79.59 0.14 -2.02
CA GLY A 295 -80.25 0.72 -0.84
C GLY A 295 -80.25 -0.20 0.41
N HIS A 296 -79.80 0.33 1.57
CA HIS A 296 -79.78 -0.27 2.93
C HIS A 296 -78.80 -1.47 3.10
N ILE A 297 -77.87 -1.54 4.07
CA ILE A 297 -77.85 -1.35 5.56
C ILE A 297 -78.09 -2.66 6.33
N TYR A 298 -77.19 -2.95 7.29
CA TYR A 298 -77.10 -4.17 8.10
C TYR A 298 -78.10 -4.19 9.28
N ILE A 299 -78.48 -5.40 9.72
CA ILE A 299 -79.12 -5.68 11.03
C ILE A 299 -78.48 -6.94 11.67
N GLN A 300 -78.44 -7.00 13.01
CA GLN A 300 -77.84 -8.06 13.84
C GLN A 300 -78.87 -9.17 14.22
N GLY A 301 -78.42 -10.33 14.71
CA GLY A 301 -79.35 -11.33 15.30
C GLY A 301 -78.74 -12.68 15.70
N GLU A 302 -78.75 -12.95 17.01
CA GLU A 302 -78.44 -14.20 17.73
C GLU A 302 -79.26 -15.43 17.24
N THR A 303 -78.64 -16.55 16.84
CA THR A 303 -78.20 -17.78 17.59
C THR A 303 -79.29 -18.79 18.03
N ASN A 304 -78.88 -20.08 18.06
CA ASN A 304 -79.54 -21.29 18.60
C ASN A 304 -80.61 -21.99 17.72
N ASP A 305 -80.70 -23.34 17.64
CA ASP A 305 -79.71 -24.42 17.86
C ASP A 305 -80.21 -25.77 17.27
N ILE A 306 -79.35 -26.81 17.22
CA ILE A 306 -79.64 -28.27 17.11
C ILE A 306 -80.32 -28.80 15.80
N ILE A 307 -79.55 -29.44 14.89
CA ILE A 307 -79.51 -30.91 14.68
C ILE A 307 -78.40 -31.31 13.67
N LYS A 308 -77.86 -32.52 13.88
CA LYS A 308 -76.71 -33.14 13.23
C LYS A 308 -76.95 -33.54 11.76
N THR A 309 -75.91 -33.37 10.93
CA THR A 309 -75.43 -34.45 10.03
C THR A 309 -73.91 -34.35 9.89
N ALA A 310 -73.22 -35.50 9.89
CA ALA A 310 -71.75 -35.56 9.85
C ALA A 310 -71.23 -35.58 8.41
N ASN A 311 -70.18 -34.83 8.11
CA ASN A 311 -69.52 -34.82 6.81
C ASN A 311 -68.01 -35.14 6.97
N PRO A 312 -67.51 -36.31 6.52
CA PRO A 312 -66.22 -36.85 6.95
C PRO A 312 -64.98 -36.06 6.50
N GLN A 313 -65.11 -35.15 5.52
CA GLN A 313 -63.98 -34.34 5.04
C GLN A 313 -63.49 -33.30 6.08
N ILE A 314 -64.33 -32.90 7.03
CA ILE A 314 -63.99 -31.85 8.01
C ILE A 314 -62.88 -32.29 8.99
N ASN A 315 -62.82 -33.58 9.34
CA ASN A 315 -61.77 -34.09 10.25
C ASN A 315 -60.40 -34.10 9.56
N ILE A 316 -60.32 -34.55 8.31
CA ILE A 316 -59.09 -34.54 7.50
C ILE A 316 -58.54 -33.11 7.41
N TYR A 317 -59.41 -32.12 7.17
CA TYR A 317 -59.01 -30.71 7.13
C TYR A 317 -58.55 -30.18 8.50
N LYS A 318 -59.23 -30.56 9.59
CA LYS A 318 -58.85 -30.14 10.96
C LYS A 318 -57.50 -30.69 11.40
N ASP A 319 -57.17 -31.94 11.08
CA ASP A 319 -55.88 -32.51 11.48
C ASP A 319 -54.73 -32.00 10.60
N LEU A 320 -54.95 -31.80 9.28
CA LEU A 320 -53.99 -31.12 8.41
C LEU A 320 -53.71 -29.67 8.85
N VAL A 321 -54.73 -28.97 9.37
CA VAL A 321 -54.59 -27.63 9.95
C VAL A 321 -53.86 -27.66 11.29
N LYS A 322 -54.13 -28.63 12.18
CA LYS A 322 -53.33 -28.81 13.42
C LYS A 322 -51.86 -29.06 13.12
N GLU A 323 -51.54 -29.89 12.12
CA GLU A 323 -50.17 -30.20 11.74
C GLU A 323 -49.44 -28.97 11.18
N LYS A 324 -50.08 -28.19 10.32
CA LYS A 324 -49.52 -26.91 9.83
C LYS A 324 -49.36 -25.87 10.95
N ILE A 325 -50.30 -25.80 11.89
CA ILE A 325 -50.21 -24.87 13.04
C ILE A 325 -49.08 -25.30 14.00
N SER A 326 -48.89 -26.59 14.27
CA SER A 326 -47.80 -27.06 15.14
C SER A 326 -46.42 -26.77 14.53
N GLN A 327 -46.25 -27.01 13.22
CA GLN A 327 -45.04 -26.65 12.48
C GLN A 327 -44.79 -25.12 12.51
N GLY A 328 -45.82 -24.30 12.28
CA GLY A 328 -45.71 -22.83 12.34
C GLY A 328 -45.33 -22.29 13.72
N ILE A 329 -45.86 -22.87 14.80
CA ILE A 329 -45.52 -22.49 16.18
C ILE A 329 -44.09 -22.89 16.55
N PHE A 330 -43.58 -24.00 16.00
CA PHE A 330 -42.20 -24.44 16.24
C PHE A 330 -41.17 -23.57 15.52
N LEU A 331 -41.44 -23.20 14.26
CA LEU A 331 -40.59 -22.30 13.47
C LEU A 331 -40.50 -20.91 14.11
N THR A 332 -41.64 -20.27 14.39
CA THR A 332 -41.71 -18.90 14.92
C THR A 332 -41.03 -18.74 16.28
N LYS A 333 -41.22 -19.67 17.23
CA LYS A 333 -40.54 -19.63 18.54
C LYS A 333 -39.02 -19.68 18.41
N ASN A 334 -38.49 -20.45 17.46
CA ASN A 334 -37.05 -20.63 17.30
C ASN A 334 -36.41 -19.38 16.65
N GLU A 335 -37.06 -18.79 15.64
CA GLU A 335 -36.59 -17.53 15.04
C GLU A 335 -36.60 -16.36 16.01
N ILE A 336 -37.67 -16.19 16.80
CA ILE A 336 -37.76 -15.11 17.80
C ILE A 336 -36.62 -15.26 18.84
N ARG A 337 -36.37 -16.48 19.34
CA ARG A 337 -35.26 -16.76 20.25
C ARG A 337 -33.89 -16.45 19.61
N LYS A 338 -33.73 -16.73 18.31
CA LYS A 338 -32.50 -16.46 17.53
C LYS A 338 -32.29 -14.96 17.28
N ARG A 339 -33.35 -14.18 17.03
CA ARG A 339 -33.28 -12.70 16.95
C ARG A 339 -32.90 -12.08 18.30
N ILE A 340 -33.50 -12.54 19.40
CA ILE A 340 -33.21 -12.04 20.75
C ILE A 340 -31.76 -12.37 21.18
N SER A 341 -31.24 -13.56 20.85
CA SER A 341 -29.84 -13.89 21.16
C SER A 341 -28.84 -13.10 20.32
N LEU A 342 -29.14 -12.86 19.03
CA LEU A 342 -28.35 -11.98 18.17
C LEU A 342 -28.32 -10.54 18.69
N TYR A 343 -29.48 -9.99 19.08
CA TYR A 343 -29.56 -8.63 19.65
C TYR A 343 -28.79 -8.50 20.97
N LYS A 344 -28.92 -9.48 21.88
CA LYS A 344 -28.10 -9.53 23.11
C LYS A 344 -26.61 -9.60 22.79
N LYS A 345 -26.19 -10.42 21.83
CA LYS A 345 -24.77 -10.53 21.40
C LYS A 345 -24.24 -9.24 20.77
N GLN A 346 -25.06 -8.52 20.00
CA GLN A 346 -24.74 -7.19 19.50
C GLN A 346 -24.61 -6.15 20.62
N SER A 347 -25.50 -6.16 21.62
CA SER A 347 -25.40 -5.25 22.77
C SER A 347 -24.17 -5.52 23.65
N ALA A 348 -23.80 -6.80 23.83
CA ALA A 348 -22.59 -7.20 24.54
C ALA A 348 -21.34 -6.71 23.79
N LYS A 349 -21.22 -7.02 22.49
CA LYS A 349 -20.10 -6.57 21.65
C LYS A 349 -19.99 -5.04 21.62
N LYS A 350 -21.09 -4.30 21.63
CA LYS A 350 -21.08 -2.82 21.70
C LYS A 350 -20.64 -2.28 23.07
N LYS A 351 -20.82 -3.05 24.16
CA LYS A 351 -20.33 -2.70 25.49
C LYS A 351 -18.83 -3.03 25.63
N GLU A 352 -18.42 -4.22 25.19
CA GLU A 352 -17.03 -4.66 25.13
C GLU A 352 -16.17 -3.68 24.32
N LEU A 353 -16.62 -3.28 23.13
CA LEU A 353 -15.90 -2.36 22.25
C LEU A 353 -15.75 -0.95 22.87
N ARG A 354 -16.75 -0.48 23.63
CA ARG A 354 -16.66 0.76 24.44
C ARG A 354 -15.69 0.65 25.62
N GLN A 355 -15.56 -0.52 26.23
CA GLN A 355 -14.57 -0.75 27.29
C GLN A 355 -13.15 -0.75 26.70
N ALA A 356 -12.94 -1.50 25.62
CA ALA A 356 -11.67 -1.52 24.89
C ALA A 356 -11.27 -0.14 24.33
N GLU A 357 -12.22 0.68 23.87
CA GLU A 357 -11.95 2.06 23.46
C GLU A 357 -11.52 2.94 24.66
N LYS A 358 -12.18 2.80 25.82
CA LYS A 358 -11.82 3.54 27.03
C LYS A 358 -10.45 3.11 27.58
N GLU A 359 -10.13 1.82 27.53
CA GLU A 359 -8.82 1.28 27.91
C GLU A 359 -7.72 1.78 26.96
N LYS A 360 -7.94 1.77 25.64
CA LYS A 360 -7.01 2.35 24.66
C LYS A 360 -6.81 3.86 24.86
N ARG A 361 -7.88 4.62 25.12
CA ARG A 361 -7.75 6.06 25.45
C ARG A 361 -6.91 6.26 26.73
N LYS A 362 -7.08 5.43 27.76
CA LYS A 362 -6.26 5.49 28.98
C LYS A 362 -4.80 5.15 28.71
N GLN A 363 -4.51 4.12 27.91
CA GLN A 363 -3.15 3.76 27.49
C GLN A 363 -2.48 4.88 26.69
N ILE A 364 -3.20 5.52 25.77
CA ILE A 364 -2.69 6.66 24.99
C ILE A 364 -2.36 7.83 25.92
N MET A 365 -3.25 8.18 26.86
CA MET A 365 -2.98 9.25 27.84
C MET A 365 -1.83 8.91 28.79
N GLU A 366 -1.64 7.64 29.15
CA GLU A 366 -0.49 7.19 29.95
C GLU A 366 0.84 7.18 29.18
N GLU A 367 0.82 6.94 27.87
CA GLU A 367 1.99 7.07 27.00
C GLU A 367 2.32 8.55 26.73
N GLU A 368 1.30 9.38 26.47
CA GLU A 368 1.42 10.81 26.23
C GLU A 368 1.93 11.55 27.48
N ALA A 369 1.40 11.23 28.67
CA ALA A 369 1.92 11.75 29.94
C ALA A 369 3.39 11.35 30.17
N LYS A 370 3.79 10.12 29.82
CA LYS A 370 5.19 9.69 29.91
C LYS A 370 6.10 10.46 28.95
N ARG A 371 5.68 10.67 27.70
CA ARG A 371 6.44 11.47 26.73
C ARG A 371 6.63 12.91 27.21
N ILE A 372 5.61 13.52 27.81
CA ILE A 372 5.70 14.87 28.40
C ILE A 372 6.69 14.90 29.57
N GLU A 373 6.71 13.85 30.41
CA GLU A 373 7.68 13.72 31.51
C GLU A 373 9.12 13.50 30.99
N GLU A 374 9.30 12.62 30.00
CA GLU A 374 10.57 12.38 29.30
C GLU A 374 11.09 13.64 28.60
N GLN A 375 10.21 14.47 28.05
CA GLN A 375 10.56 15.78 27.49
C GLN A 375 10.98 16.78 28.55
N ARG A 376 10.27 16.89 29.69
CA ARG A 376 10.68 17.77 30.80
C ARG A 376 12.03 17.37 31.40
N VAL A 377 12.29 16.08 31.57
CA VAL A 377 13.59 15.58 32.04
C VAL A 377 14.71 15.89 31.04
N LEU A 378 14.44 15.81 29.73
CA LEU A 378 15.42 16.18 28.71
C LEU A 378 15.71 17.70 28.70
N GLU A 379 14.67 18.52 28.88
CA GLU A 379 14.77 19.98 28.97
C GLU A 379 15.54 20.43 30.24
N GLU A 380 15.29 19.79 31.39
CA GLU A 380 16.08 19.99 32.60
C GLU A 380 17.57 19.60 32.40
N ILE A 381 17.85 18.50 31.70
CA ILE A 381 19.23 18.09 31.37
C ILE A 381 19.90 19.12 30.45
N GLU A 382 19.19 19.66 29.45
CA GLU A 382 19.74 20.69 28.57
C GLU A 382 20.02 22.00 29.33
N ILE A 383 19.13 22.41 30.24
CA ILE A 383 19.33 23.57 31.11
C ILE A 383 20.55 23.35 32.03
N GLN A 384 20.71 22.17 32.63
CA GLN A 384 21.89 21.85 33.45
C GLN A 384 23.19 21.84 32.63
N HIS A 385 23.15 21.37 31.38
CA HIS A 385 24.32 21.42 30.48
C HIS A 385 24.71 22.86 30.17
N ARG A 386 23.73 23.71 29.80
CA ARG A 386 23.94 25.13 29.49
C ARG A 386 24.50 25.90 30.70
N LEU A 387 23.99 25.62 31.89
CA LEU A 387 24.47 26.17 33.17
C LEU A 387 25.84 25.61 33.61
N ALA A 388 26.33 24.53 33.01
CA ALA A 388 27.69 24.01 33.20
C ALA A 388 28.65 24.69 32.22
N GLU A 389 28.29 24.77 30.94
CA GLU A 389 29.05 25.48 29.90
C GLU A 389 29.30 26.95 30.26
N GLU A 390 28.26 27.65 30.75
CA GLU A 390 28.38 29.05 31.19
C GLU A 390 29.39 29.22 32.35
N LYS A 391 29.42 28.27 33.30
CA LYS A 391 30.38 28.27 34.43
C LYS A 391 31.80 27.89 34.00
N GLU A 392 31.98 27.05 32.98
CA GLU A 392 33.30 26.80 32.41
C GLU A 392 33.81 28.02 31.63
N LEU A 393 32.94 28.69 30.87
CA LEU A 393 33.27 29.89 30.11
C LEU A 393 33.62 31.07 31.07
N GLU A 394 32.88 31.24 32.16
CA GLU A 394 33.21 32.19 33.23
C GLU A 394 34.57 31.86 33.89
N ARG A 395 34.87 30.59 34.18
CA ARG A 395 36.19 30.18 34.71
C ARG A 395 37.33 30.51 33.75
N VAL A 396 37.19 30.16 32.47
CA VAL A 396 38.20 30.46 31.43
C VAL A 396 38.42 31.97 31.32
N ARG A 397 37.35 32.77 31.40
CA ARG A 397 37.43 34.23 31.43
C ARG A 397 38.17 34.75 32.66
N LEU A 398 37.84 34.26 33.86
CA LEU A 398 38.53 34.66 35.11
C LEU A 398 40.00 34.23 35.14
N GLU A 399 40.37 33.15 34.43
CA GLU A 399 41.75 32.73 34.24
C GLU A 399 42.49 33.63 33.25
N GLN A 400 41.86 34.00 32.14
CA GLN A 400 42.40 34.99 31.20
C GLN A 400 42.59 36.38 31.85
N GLU A 401 41.61 36.87 32.61
CA GLU A 401 41.70 38.15 33.33
C GLU A 401 42.84 38.15 34.37
N LYS A 402 43.12 37.01 35.03
CA LYS A 402 44.32 36.84 35.88
C LYS A 402 45.63 36.87 35.09
N ILE A 403 45.71 36.15 33.97
CA ILE A 403 46.90 36.12 33.12
C ILE A 403 47.23 37.53 32.59
N ILE A 404 46.21 38.30 32.20
CA ILE A 404 46.37 39.70 31.79
C ILE A 404 46.87 40.56 32.96
N ALA A 405 46.30 40.42 34.16
CA ALA A 405 46.73 41.16 35.34
C ALA A 405 48.19 40.83 35.76
N GLU A 406 48.61 39.57 35.66
CA GLU A 406 50.01 39.17 35.89
C GLU A 406 50.97 39.74 34.83
N GLN A 407 50.54 39.80 33.56
CA GLN A 407 51.32 40.44 32.48
C GLN A 407 51.46 41.95 32.70
N GLU A 408 50.39 42.68 33.04
CA GLU A 408 50.46 44.11 33.37
C GLU A 408 51.37 44.37 34.59
N LEU A 409 51.32 43.51 35.61
CA LEU A 409 52.18 43.62 36.79
C LEU A 409 53.66 43.41 36.42
N ALA A 410 53.95 42.41 35.58
CA ALA A 410 55.29 42.15 35.09
C ALA A 410 55.83 43.29 34.21
N GLU A 411 55.02 43.85 33.32
CA GLU A 411 55.40 44.99 32.48
C GLU A 411 55.67 46.24 33.33
N ARG A 412 54.84 46.53 34.34
CA ARG A 412 55.09 47.61 35.31
C ARG A 412 56.41 47.44 36.03
N MET A 413 56.73 46.23 36.52
CA MET A 413 58.02 45.98 37.18
C MET A 413 59.22 46.12 36.22
N GLN A 414 59.06 45.76 34.94
CA GLN A 414 60.10 45.99 33.93
C GLN A 414 60.29 47.48 33.64
N LEU A 415 59.21 48.25 33.49
CA LEU A 415 59.25 49.71 33.31
C LEU A 415 59.92 50.40 34.51
N GLU A 416 59.59 50.02 35.73
CA GLU A 416 60.21 50.58 36.94
C GLU A 416 61.71 50.24 37.02
N GLN A 417 62.12 49.01 36.67
CA GLN A 417 63.54 48.65 36.56
C GLN A 417 64.26 49.41 35.45
N GLN A 418 63.60 49.73 34.34
CA GLN A 418 64.16 50.57 33.29
C GLN A 418 64.33 52.03 33.75
N GLN A 419 63.34 52.57 34.47
CA GLN A 419 63.41 53.92 35.04
C GLN A 419 64.55 54.06 36.05
N ARG A 420 64.68 53.13 37.02
CA ARG A 420 65.81 53.14 37.96
C ARG A 420 67.18 53.09 37.26
N LYS A 421 67.33 52.27 36.21
CA LYS A 421 68.56 52.21 35.37
C LYS A 421 68.80 53.49 34.55
N LEU A 422 67.74 54.25 34.26
CA LEU A 422 67.81 55.56 33.59
C LEU A 422 68.22 56.65 34.59
N GLU A 423 67.68 56.62 35.81
CA GLU A 423 68.06 57.51 36.91
C GLU A 423 69.51 57.28 37.35
N GLU A 424 69.96 56.03 37.50
CA GLU A 424 71.36 55.67 37.74
C GLU A 424 72.29 56.24 36.66
N LYS A 425 71.90 56.13 35.38
CA LYS A 425 72.65 56.73 34.27
C LYS A 425 72.65 58.26 34.30
N GLN A 426 71.53 58.90 34.67
CA GLN A 426 71.45 60.35 34.78
C GLN A 426 72.29 60.87 35.95
N GLN A 427 72.29 60.19 37.10
CA GLN A 427 73.16 60.52 38.24
C GLN A 427 74.65 60.35 37.88
N GLN A 428 75.01 59.29 37.15
CA GLN A 428 76.38 59.12 36.62
C GLN A 428 76.77 60.21 35.62
N GLN A 429 75.84 60.68 34.77
CA GLN A 429 76.10 61.78 33.83
C GLN A 429 76.17 63.15 34.51
N GLN A 430 75.41 63.38 35.60
CA GLN A 430 75.47 64.62 36.37
C GLN A 430 76.77 64.79 37.16
N GLN A 431 77.53 63.73 37.42
CA GLN A 431 78.89 63.84 37.99
C GLN A 431 79.96 64.28 36.97
N HIS A 432 79.65 64.33 35.66
CA HIS A 432 80.61 64.68 34.61
C HIS A 432 80.09 65.70 33.58
N LYS A 433 79.69 66.89 34.03
CA LYS A 433 79.97 68.15 33.30
C LYS A 433 79.76 69.42 34.12
N ALA A 434 80.77 70.29 34.09
CA ALA A 434 80.68 71.70 34.42
C ALA A 434 81.39 72.51 33.30
N ILE A 435 81.14 73.82 33.28
CA ILE A 435 81.72 74.84 32.38
C ILE A 435 81.00 75.00 31.01
N THR A 436 80.29 76.14 30.98
CA THR A 436 79.62 77.00 29.98
C THR A 436 80.52 77.54 28.83
N PRO A 437 80.10 78.46 27.91
CA PRO A 437 78.77 79.13 27.69
C PRO A 437 78.24 79.22 26.22
N GLU A 438 77.01 79.76 26.05
CA GLU A 438 76.48 80.62 24.94
C GLU A 438 76.41 80.06 23.48
N GLU A 439 75.55 80.53 22.53
CA GLU A 439 74.57 81.64 22.48
C GLU A 439 73.38 81.40 21.48
N ASN A 440 72.27 82.15 21.63
CA ASN A 440 71.26 82.61 20.63
C ASN A 440 70.44 81.70 19.64
N LYS A 441 69.09 81.81 19.78
CA LYS A 441 68.01 81.80 18.72
C LYS A 441 67.74 80.49 17.93
N GLU A 442 66.58 80.25 17.29
CA GLU A 442 65.37 81.07 16.98
C GLU A 442 64.04 80.26 17.07
N LEU A 443 62.87 80.90 16.87
CA LEU A 443 61.53 80.32 17.07
C LEU A 443 61.07 79.32 15.99
N LYS A 444 60.19 78.38 16.38
CA LYS A 444 59.10 77.85 15.51
C LYS A 444 57.89 77.38 16.34
N LEU A 445 56.70 77.91 16.03
CA LEU A 445 55.43 77.34 16.49
C LEU A 445 55.14 76.03 15.74
N LYS A 446 54.60 75.02 16.45
CA LYS A 446 53.47 74.20 15.97
C LYS A 446 52.87 73.28 17.05
N ASN A 447 51.55 73.13 16.94
CA ASN A 447 50.69 72.03 17.40
C ASN A 447 50.86 71.51 18.85
N TYR A 448 49.92 71.89 19.71
CA TYR A 448 49.64 71.21 20.97
C TYR A 448 48.86 69.92 20.68
N GLU A 449 49.57 68.80 20.53
CA GLU A 449 48.91 67.50 20.51
C GLU A 449 48.50 67.09 21.94
N LEU A 450 47.22 66.79 22.13
CA LEU A 450 46.75 66.19 23.38
C LEU A 450 47.47 64.85 23.62
N SER A 451 47.80 64.59 24.88
CA SER A 451 48.43 63.37 25.35
C SER A 451 47.60 62.15 24.95
N PHE A 452 48.26 61.00 24.74
CA PHE A 452 47.57 59.71 24.52
C PHE A 452 46.52 59.43 25.61
N LYS A 453 46.79 59.82 26.86
CA LYS A 453 45.86 59.68 27.99
C LYS A 453 44.62 60.59 27.85
N GLU A 454 44.80 61.85 27.46
CA GLU A 454 43.69 62.79 27.22
C GLU A 454 42.84 62.40 26.00
N LYS A 455 43.50 61.89 24.94
CA LYS A 455 42.83 61.31 23.76
C LYS A 455 41.98 60.09 24.16
N LEU A 456 42.51 59.21 25.03
CA LEU A 456 41.79 58.04 25.54
C LEU A 456 40.60 58.42 26.44
N GLU A 457 40.75 59.41 27.32
CA GLU A 457 39.66 59.89 28.19
C GLU A 457 38.55 60.59 27.39
N ARG A 458 38.88 61.36 26.35
CA ARG A 458 37.88 61.86 25.39
C ARG A 458 37.17 60.75 24.64
N ALA A 459 37.89 59.75 24.12
CA ALA A 459 37.28 58.63 23.41
C ALA A 459 36.28 57.84 24.29
N LYS A 460 36.60 57.64 25.58
CA LYS A 460 35.66 57.04 26.55
C LYS A 460 34.42 57.89 26.79
N LEU A 461 34.58 59.22 26.92
CA LEU A 461 33.45 60.15 27.06
C LEU A 461 32.57 60.25 25.80
N GLU A 462 33.16 60.15 24.60
CA GLU A 462 32.43 60.14 23.33
C GLU A 462 31.68 58.82 23.14
N TYR A 463 32.26 57.67 23.52
CA TYR A 463 31.60 56.36 23.52
C TYR A 463 30.41 56.28 24.51
N GLN A 464 30.55 56.87 25.71
CA GLN A 464 29.44 57.00 26.65
C GLN A 464 28.35 57.96 26.14
N ARG A 465 28.69 58.93 25.27
CA ARG A 465 27.72 59.81 24.61
C ARG A 465 27.02 59.17 23.41
N SER A 466 27.64 58.25 22.66
CA SER A 466 26.93 57.50 21.61
C SER A 466 25.90 56.54 22.20
N ILE A 467 26.27 55.81 23.26
CA ILE A 467 25.35 54.89 23.98
C ILE A 467 24.11 55.64 24.51
N SER A 468 24.26 56.91 24.93
CA SER A 468 23.14 57.74 25.41
C SER A 468 22.38 58.51 24.32
N MET A 469 22.66 58.24 23.03
CA MET A 469 21.86 58.75 21.90
C MET A 469 21.06 57.66 21.16
N ASP A 470 21.56 56.44 21.03
CA ASP A 470 20.84 55.37 20.29
C ASP A 470 19.62 54.79 21.05
N VAL A 471 19.58 54.91 22.38
CA VAL A 471 18.38 54.58 23.19
C VAL A 471 17.20 55.51 22.87
N LYS A 472 17.42 56.66 22.22
CA LYS A 472 16.40 57.70 22.01
C LYS A 472 15.82 57.74 20.59
N LYS A 473 15.69 56.58 19.93
CA LYS A 473 15.20 56.51 18.53
C LYS A 473 14.37 55.28 18.12
N GLN A 474 13.83 54.51 19.08
CA GLN A 474 12.90 53.39 18.79
C GLN A 474 11.60 53.37 19.61
N GLU A 475 11.23 54.47 20.27
CA GLU A 475 9.90 54.63 20.91
C GLU A 475 9.19 55.88 20.37
N GLU A 476 8.56 55.75 19.19
CA GLU A 476 7.50 56.66 18.75
C GLU A 476 6.63 55.95 17.69
N LYS A 477 5.30 55.95 17.92
CA LYS A 477 4.29 54.98 17.41
C LYS A 477 4.41 53.61 18.11
N SER A 478 3.39 53.11 18.83
CA SER A 478 1.99 53.56 18.94
C SER A 478 1.36 53.28 20.31
N ASN A 479 0.69 54.30 20.88
CA ASN A 479 -0.31 54.21 21.96
C ASN A 479 -1.65 54.80 21.44
N LEU A 480 -2.73 54.65 22.23
CA LEU A 480 -4.18 54.74 21.88
C LEU A 480 -4.73 53.36 21.43
N GLU A 481 -5.81 52.78 21.97
CA GLU A 481 -6.77 53.17 23.04
C GLU A 481 -7.22 51.90 23.81
N ASP A 482 -7.69 51.86 25.07
CA ASP A 482 -7.44 52.62 26.33
C ASP A 482 -8.25 51.94 27.49
N MET A 483 -7.97 52.27 28.78
CA MET A 483 -8.65 51.80 30.04
C MET A 483 -8.38 50.32 30.46
N GLU A 484 -8.49 49.88 31.72
CA GLU A 484 -9.07 50.45 32.97
C GLU A 484 -8.27 50.01 34.24
N ASP A 485 -8.50 50.62 35.41
CA ASP A 485 -7.72 50.45 36.66
C ASP A 485 -8.19 49.30 37.60
N ASP A 486 -7.26 48.76 38.42
CA ASP A 486 -7.37 48.43 39.88
C ASP A 486 -6.12 47.58 40.29
N PHE A 487 -5.33 47.89 41.34
CA PHE A 487 -5.56 47.78 42.81
C PHE A 487 -5.71 46.31 43.30
N GLU A 488 -5.07 45.80 44.36
CA GLU A 488 -4.19 46.36 45.44
C GLU A 488 -3.42 45.21 46.17
N GLU A 489 -2.35 45.51 46.97
CA GLU A 489 -1.66 44.69 48.03
C GLU A 489 -1.17 43.22 47.71
N PHE A 490 -0.02 42.67 48.15
CA PHE A 490 0.66 42.56 49.48
C PHE A 490 -0.21 41.80 50.53
N GLU A 491 0.28 40.96 51.47
CA GLU A 491 1.61 40.81 52.08
C GLU A 491 1.87 39.34 52.58
N GLU A 492 2.94 39.19 53.36
CA GLU A 492 3.64 38.07 54.04
C GLU A 492 2.80 37.29 55.12
N GLU A 493 3.20 36.23 55.87
CA GLU A 493 4.40 35.34 55.99
C GLU A 493 4.08 33.98 56.73
N ASP A 494 5.12 33.25 57.21
CA ASP A 494 5.22 32.33 58.38
C ASP A 494 4.97 30.77 58.34
N GLY A 495 6.03 30.01 58.69
CA GLY A 495 6.11 28.67 59.39
C GLY A 495 5.52 27.38 58.75
N ASP A 496 5.93 26.12 59.06
CA ASP A 496 7.13 25.44 59.63
C ASP A 496 7.00 23.90 59.27
N GLU A 497 7.69 22.82 59.72
CA GLU A 497 8.66 22.49 60.79
C GLU A 497 9.53 21.23 60.42
N TYR A 498 10.70 21.06 61.07
CA TYR A 498 11.58 19.87 61.27
C TYR A 498 11.55 18.55 60.42
N PHE A 499 12.70 18.25 59.78
CA PHE A 499 13.61 17.06 59.91
C PHE A 499 13.12 15.64 60.37
N GLU A 500 13.54 14.57 59.66
CA GLU A 500 14.58 13.56 60.08
C GLU A 500 14.73 12.31 59.15
N GLU A 501 15.91 11.66 59.20
CA GLU A 501 16.30 10.32 58.65
C GLU A 501 16.59 9.36 59.85
N PRO A 502 16.52 7.98 59.81
CA PRO A 502 17.47 7.16 59.01
C PRO A 502 17.31 5.59 58.81
N LYS A 503 18.20 4.99 57.98
CA LYS A 503 18.95 3.68 58.15
C LYS A 503 18.31 2.26 58.01
N ASN A 504 19.21 1.29 57.77
CA ASN A 504 19.03 -0.15 57.45
C ASN A 504 19.16 -1.14 58.64
N LYS A 505 18.51 -2.34 58.61
CA LYS A 505 19.16 -3.70 58.69
C LYS A 505 18.26 -4.97 58.84
N THR A 506 18.48 -5.95 57.95
CA THR A 506 18.58 -7.45 58.11
C THR A 506 17.70 -8.32 59.05
N THR A 507 17.16 -9.41 58.44
CA THR A 507 17.10 -10.86 58.86
C THR A 507 16.09 -11.46 59.88
N SER A 508 15.53 -12.62 59.48
CA SER A 508 15.39 -13.90 60.23
C SER A 508 13.99 -14.46 60.62
N ASN A 509 13.57 -15.50 59.87
CA ASN A 509 12.88 -16.75 60.25
C ASN A 509 11.98 -16.88 61.51
N THR A 510 10.73 -17.34 61.27
CA THR A 510 10.04 -18.39 62.06
C THR A 510 9.33 -19.34 61.07
N ILE A 511 9.81 -20.57 60.82
CA ILE A 511 9.68 -21.79 61.65
C ILE A 511 8.23 -22.30 61.79
N SER A 512 7.84 -23.08 60.78
CA SER A 512 6.95 -24.26 60.80
C SER A 512 5.96 -24.47 61.97
N LYS A 513 4.67 -24.25 61.68
CA LYS A 513 3.60 -25.24 61.94
C LYS A 513 2.96 -25.60 60.59
N LEU A 514 2.59 -26.84 60.28
CA LEU A 514 2.82 -28.11 60.98
C LEU A 514 2.96 -29.20 59.91
N GLN A 515 3.97 -30.07 60.02
CA GLN A 515 4.15 -31.18 59.07
C GLN A 515 3.11 -32.26 59.32
N ALA A 516 2.17 -32.42 58.39
CA ALA A 516 1.27 -33.57 58.34
C ALA A 516 1.34 -34.24 56.95
N ILE A 517 2.06 -35.37 56.90
CA ILE A 517 1.77 -36.53 56.04
C ILE A 517 1.56 -36.18 54.55
N LYS A 518 2.60 -36.23 53.70
CA LYS A 518 3.20 -37.48 53.18
C LYS A 518 2.20 -38.49 52.55
N SER A 519 0.99 -38.08 52.14
CA SER A 519 0.07 -38.95 51.40
C SER A 519 -1.00 -38.20 50.56
N TYR A 520 -0.60 -37.41 49.55
CA TYR A 520 -1.48 -37.11 48.41
C TYR A 520 -0.75 -36.87 47.06
N ALA A 521 0.50 -37.32 46.92
CA ALA A 521 1.19 -37.39 45.63
C ALA A 521 0.76 -38.66 44.83
N SER A 522 -0.52 -39.02 44.93
CA SER A 522 -1.03 -40.37 44.62
C SER A 522 -2.53 -40.37 44.35
N ASN A 523 -3.00 -39.57 43.38
CA ASN A 523 -4.19 -39.84 42.54
C ASN A 523 -4.46 -38.71 41.53
N LEU A 524 -3.66 -38.65 40.45
CA LEU A 524 -4.12 -38.11 39.15
C LEU A 524 -3.23 -38.50 37.95
N ASN A 525 -2.34 -39.50 38.10
CA ASN A 525 -1.48 -39.99 37.01
C ASN A 525 -1.45 -41.53 36.87
N GLU A 526 -2.45 -42.23 37.41
CA GLU A 526 -2.67 -43.68 37.20
C GLU A 526 -4.09 -43.94 36.66
N LYS A 527 -4.32 -43.62 35.39
CA LYS A 527 -5.34 -44.33 34.56
C LYS A 527 -5.32 -44.11 33.04
N ILE A 528 -4.53 -43.18 32.50
CA ILE A 528 -4.42 -42.96 31.05
C ILE A 528 -2.95 -43.09 30.56
N ALA A 529 -2.19 -43.99 31.20
CA ALA A 529 -0.77 -44.22 30.93
C ALA A 529 -0.35 -45.69 30.61
N PRO A 530 -1.25 -46.61 30.20
CA PRO A 530 -0.83 -47.84 29.51
C PRO A 530 -1.42 -48.05 28.11
N ILE A 531 -1.94 -47.01 27.44
CA ILE A 531 -2.48 -47.14 26.05
C ILE A 531 -1.41 -46.88 24.96
N LEU A 532 -0.28 -46.22 25.29
CA LEU A 532 0.83 -45.97 24.35
C LEU A 532 2.10 -46.79 24.64
N ARG A 533 1.91 -48.06 25.05
CA ARG A 533 2.97 -49.10 25.04
C ARG A 533 2.51 -50.43 24.44
N HIS A 534 1.71 -50.38 23.37
CA HIS A 534 1.52 -51.48 22.40
C HIS A 534 1.24 -50.92 20.99
N ALA A 535 2.08 -49.95 20.57
CA ALA A 535 2.01 -49.29 19.26
C ALA A 535 3.41 -49.15 18.63
N LYS A 536 4.25 -50.19 18.77
CA LYS A 536 5.61 -50.24 18.21
C LYS A 536 5.99 -51.64 17.70
N GLU A 537 5.04 -52.30 17.06
CA GLU A 537 5.22 -53.50 16.24
C GLU A 537 4.16 -53.49 15.13
N SER A 538 4.39 -54.27 14.07
CA SER A 538 3.52 -54.44 12.87
C SER A 538 3.10 -53.18 12.08
N THR A 539 4.04 -52.54 11.36
CA THR A 539 3.80 -52.08 9.95
C THR A 539 5.09 -51.88 9.13
N SER A 540 6.03 -52.83 9.24
CA SER A 540 7.28 -52.84 8.45
C SER A 540 7.34 -54.02 7.48
N THR A 541 6.55 -53.99 6.41
CA THR A 541 6.51 -55.02 5.35
C THR A 541 6.97 -54.53 3.97
N SER A 542 7.82 -53.49 3.93
CA SER A 542 8.66 -53.17 2.77
C SER A 542 9.89 -54.08 2.70
N LYS A 543 9.67 -55.40 2.52
CA LYS A 543 10.69 -56.42 2.24
C LYS A 543 10.02 -57.70 1.71
N LEU A 544 10.70 -58.42 0.80
CA LEU A 544 10.28 -59.66 0.12
C LEU A 544 9.36 -59.54 -1.12
N LEU A 545 9.62 -58.56 -2.00
CA LEU A 545 9.19 -58.64 -3.40
C LEU A 545 10.28 -58.32 -4.44
N GLU A 546 11.55 -58.58 -4.09
CA GLU A 546 12.65 -58.57 -5.06
C GLU A 546 13.69 -59.66 -4.78
N LYS A 547 13.38 -60.90 -5.17
CA LYS A 547 14.38 -61.91 -5.57
C LYS A 547 13.74 -63.10 -6.31
N ILE A 548 13.24 -62.84 -7.52
CA ILE A 548 13.05 -63.89 -8.53
C ILE A 548 14.21 -63.77 -9.51
N ASN A 549 15.27 -64.56 -9.28
CA ASN A 549 16.34 -64.81 -10.24
C ASN A 549 17.06 -66.10 -9.83
N GLY A 550 17.03 -67.18 -10.61
CA GLY A 550 16.32 -67.38 -11.88
C GLY A 550 16.39 -68.85 -12.33
N GLN A 551 15.96 -69.11 -13.57
CA GLN A 551 16.01 -70.42 -14.28
C GLN A 551 15.08 -71.52 -13.68
N GLU A 552 14.46 -72.43 -14.45
CA GLU A 552 14.52 -72.63 -15.91
C GLU A 552 13.23 -73.28 -16.49
N THR A 553 13.07 -73.18 -17.82
CA THR A 553 12.30 -74.01 -18.78
C THR A 553 10.98 -74.70 -18.43
N GLU A 554 9.97 -74.34 -19.22
CA GLU A 554 9.08 -75.22 -20.02
C GLU A 554 7.91 -76.07 -19.44
N ALA A 555 6.79 -75.92 -20.17
CA ALA A 555 5.91 -76.96 -20.69
C ALA A 555 4.82 -77.65 -19.83
N SER A 556 3.60 -77.48 -20.35
CA SER A 556 2.56 -78.50 -20.58
C SER A 556 1.46 -78.74 -19.54
N THR A 557 0.29 -79.04 -20.10
CA THR A 557 -0.98 -79.30 -19.43
C THR A 557 -1.08 -80.71 -18.85
N ASN A 558 -1.83 -80.88 -17.76
CA ASN A 558 -2.72 -82.05 -17.69
C ASN A 558 -4.03 -81.78 -16.93
N LYS A 559 -5.07 -82.56 -17.24
CA LYS A 559 -6.36 -82.61 -16.54
C LYS A 559 -6.42 -83.88 -15.71
N GLN A 560 -7.07 -83.84 -14.55
CA GLN A 560 -7.80 -85.02 -14.05
C GLN A 560 -9.05 -84.58 -13.28
N LYS A 561 -10.14 -85.33 -13.49
CA LYS A 561 -11.42 -85.16 -12.79
C LYS A 561 -11.67 -86.41 -11.94
N PHE A 562 -12.17 -86.23 -10.72
CA PHE A 562 -12.88 -87.28 -10.00
C PHE A 562 -14.39 -87.06 -10.12
N THR A 563 -15.14 -88.14 -10.36
CA THR A 563 -16.61 -88.11 -10.43
C THR A 563 -17.17 -89.27 -9.62
N ILE A 564 -17.92 -88.95 -8.56
CA ILE A 564 -18.66 -89.93 -7.75
C ILE A 564 -20.12 -89.92 -8.21
N ALA A 565 -20.65 -91.06 -8.64
CA ALA A 565 -22.03 -91.21 -9.07
C ALA A 565 -22.82 -92.12 -8.10
N PRO A 566 -23.99 -91.69 -7.57
CA PRO A 566 -24.76 -92.50 -6.62
C PRO A 566 -25.57 -93.61 -7.31
N HIS A 567 -25.73 -94.74 -6.62
CA HIS A 567 -26.39 -95.93 -7.16
C HIS A 567 -27.93 -95.85 -7.05
N PHE A 568 -28.60 -95.35 -8.09
CA PHE A 568 -30.04 -95.06 -8.10
C PHE A 568 -30.98 -96.25 -7.77
N SER A 569 -30.51 -97.49 -7.92
CA SER A 569 -31.32 -98.69 -7.65
C SER A 569 -31.82 -98.79 -6.20
N LYS A 570 -30.97 -98.46 -5.21
CA LYS A 570 -31.34 -98.52 -3.78
C LYS A 570 -32.37 -97.45 -3.39
N ILE A 571 -32.27 -96.26 -4.01
CA ILE A 571 -33.16 -95.12 -3.74
C ILE A 571 -34.62 -95.48 -4.11
N LYS A 572 -34.82 -96.14 -5.25
CA LYS A 572 -36.15 -96.57 -5.72
C LYS A 572 -36.81 -97.60 -4.79
N GLN A 573 -36.04 -98.46 -4.15
CA GLN A 573 -36.54 -99.48 -3.22
C GLN A 573 -36.92 -98.90 -1.84
N LEU A 574 -36.18 -97.89 -1.35
CA LEU A 574 -36.53 -97.18 -0.12
C LEU A 574 -37.79 -96.32 -0.30
N PHE A 575 -37.94 -95.64 -1.45
CA PHE A 575 -39.07 -94.73 -1.67
C PHE A 575 -40.44 -95.43 -1.67
N SER A 576 -40.53 -96.71 -2.05
CA SER A 576 -41.81 -97.42 -2.07
C SER A 576 -42.39 -97.67 -0.67
N GLN A 577 -41.54 -97.90 0.33
CA GLN A 577 -41.91 -98.34 1.68
C GLN A 577 -42.54 -97.24 2.56
N PHE A 578 -42.37 -95.96 2.23
CA PHE A 578 -42.87 -94.86 3.06
C PHE A 578 -44.40 -94.69 3.01
N ASN A 579 -45.00 -94.30 4.13
CA ASN A 579 -46.42 -93.93 4.21
C ASN A 579 -46.68 -92.62 3.45
N ASN A 580 -47.90 -92.36 2.95
CA ASN A 580 -48.23 -91.21 2.12
C ASN A 580 -47.86 -89.86 2.77
N LYS A 581 -48.03 -89.70 4.10
CA LYS A 581 -47.58 -88.49 4.82
C LYS A 581 -46.05 -88.33 4.79
N GLN A 582 -45.29 -89.41 4.92
CA GLN A 582 -43.82 -89.39 4.82
C GLN A 582 -43.35 -89.12 3.40
N LYS A 583 -44.03 -89.68 2.39
CA LYS A 583 -43.76 -89.39 0.96
C LYS A 583 -43.91 -87.91 0.65
N VAL A 584 -44.93 -87.22 1.22
CA VAL A 584 -45.08 -85.76 1.11
C VAL A 584 -43.91 -85.02 1.78
N TYR A 585 -43.52 -85.37 3.01
CA TYR A 585 -42.37 -84.70 3.67
C TYR A 585 -41.04 -84.91 2.92
N ILE A 586 -40.80 -86.10 2.38
CA ILE A 586 -39.60 -86.39 1.56
C ILE A 586 -39.65 -85.63 0.23
N LEU A 587 -40.82 -85.52 -0.40
CA LEU A 587 -41.02 -84.70 -1.60
C LEU A 587 -40.72 -83.23 -1.31
N VAL A 588 -41.24 -82.67 -0.22
CA VAL A 588 -40.99 -81.28 0.22
C VAL A 588 -39.52 -81.06 0.56
N ALA A 589 -38.85 -82.02 1.22
CA ALA A 589 -37.43 -81.96 1.50
C ALA A 589 -36.57 -82.00 0.23
N MET A 590 -36.90 -82.85 -0.76
CA MET A 590 -36.24 -82.83 -2.07
C MET A 590 -36.52 -81.54 -2.84
N ILE A 591 -37.75 -81.02 -2.79
CA ILE A 591 -38.11 -79.71 -3.37
C ILE A 591 -37.25 -78.61 -2.75
N LEU A 592 -37.06 -78.58 -1.43
CA LEU A 592 -36.14 -77.66 -0.78
C LEU A 592 -34.69 -77.86 -1.26
N ILE A 593 -34.18 -79.10 -1.22
CA ILE A 593 -32.78 -79.43 -1.54
C ILE A 593 -32.42 -79.16 -3.01
N PHE A 594 -33.37 -79.28 -3.96
CA PHE A 594 -33.11 -79.01 -5.37
C PHE A 594 -33.55 -77.62 -5.82
N ILE A 595 -34.70 -77.11 -5.38
CA ILE A 595 -35.21 -75.81 -5.84
C ILE A 595 -34.51 -74.65 -5.12
N VAL A 596 -34.16 -74.74 -3.83
CA VAL A 596 -33.49 -73.62 -3.14
C VAL A 596 -32.11 -73.31 -3.75
N PRO A 597 -31.21 -74.29 -4.03
CA PRO A 597 -29.98 -74.00 -4.76
C PRO A 597 -30.23 -73.43 -6.16
N ILE A 598 -31.24 -73.91 -6.90
CA ILE A 598 -31.61 -73.33 -8.20
C ILE A 598 -32.09 -71.89 -8.05
N PHE A 599 -32.86 -71.55 -7.00
CA PHE A 599 -33.33 -70.19 -6.76
C PHE A 599 -32.21 -69.26 -6.31
N ILE A 600 -31.29 -69.73 -5.45
CA ILE A 600 -30.07 -69.00 -5.05
C ILE A 600 -29.18 -68.76 -6.27
N VAL A 601 -28.94 -69.78 -7.10
CA VAL A 601 -28.19 -69.64 -8.35
C VAL A 601 -28.91 -68.70 -9.34
N ARG A 602 -30.24 -68.67 -9.39
CA ARG A 602 -31.01 -67.76 -10.27
C ARG A 602 -31.12 -66.33 -9.73
N PHE A 603 -30.92 -66.13 -8.43
CA PHE A 603 -30.88 -64.81 -7.79
C PHE A 603 -29.47 -64.20 -7.83
N LEU A 604 -28.42 -65.03 -7.71
CA LEU A 604 -27.02 -64.64 -7.90
C LEU A 604 -26.64 -64.52 -9.38
N ASN A 605 -27.19 -65.37 -10.25
CA ASN A 605 -27.15 -65.25 -11.70
C ASN A 605 -28.48 -64.67 -12.22
N THR A 606 -28.90 -63.53 -11.68
CA THR A 606 -29.41 -62.52 -12.60
C THR A 606 -28.27 -62.24 -13.57
N PRO A 607 -28.44 -62.36 -14.90
CA PRO A 607 -27.51 -61.67 -15.77
C PRO A 607 -27.58 -60.20 -15.36
N LYS A 608 -26.43 -59.57 -15.08
CA LYS A 608 -26.35 -58.11 -15.23
C LYS A 608 -26.97 -57.81 -16.60
N PRO A 609 -27.88 -56.82 -16.73
CA PRO A 609 -28.46 -56.50 -18.02
C PRO A 609 -27.31 -56.39 -19.00
N SER A 610 -27.41 -57.09 -20.13
CA SER A 610 -26.33 -57.16 -21.09
C SER A 610 -25.93 -55.74 -21.43
N ILE A 611 -24.76 -55.34 -20.96
CA ILE A 611 -24.14 -54.10 -21.38
C ILE A 611 -24.02 -54.28 -22.89
N THR A 612 -24.83 -53.51 -23.62
CA THR A 612 -24.67 -53.30 -25.05
C THR A 612 -23.20 -53.01 -25.31
N SER A 613 -22.72 -53.10 -26.55
CA SER A 613 -21.56 -52.28 -26.91
C SER A 613 -21.94 -50.78 -26.99
N ASP A 614 -22.61 -50.28 -25.95
CA ASP A 614 -22.37 -48.95 -25.41
C ASP A 614 -20.85 -48.90 -25.24
N LEU A 615 -20.19 -48.06 -26.03
CA LEU A 615 -18.79 -47.73 -25.77
C LEU A 615 -18.75 -47.26 -24.30
N PRO A 616 -17.79 -47.75 -23.48
CA PRO A 616 -17.82 -47.53 -22.03
C PRO A 616 -17.98 -46.03 -21.76
N ALA A 617 -19.18 -45.65 -21.31
CA ALA A 617 -19.77 -44.34 -21.58
C ALA A 617 -18.73 -43.24 -21.33
N THR A 618 -18.20 -42.71 -22.44
CA THR A 618 -16.87 -42.07 -22.43
C THR A 618 -16.83 -41.04 -21.33
N ILE A 619 -15.98 -41.26 -20.32
CA ILE A 619 -15.81 -40.31 -19.22
C ILE A 619 -15.49 -39.00 -19.91
N PRO A 620 -16.40 -38.00 -19.89
CA PRO A 620 -16.32 -36.89 -20.82
C PRO A 620 -14.96 -36.24 -20.59
N SER A 621 -14.17 -36.12 -21.65
CA SER A 621 -12.78 -35.66 -21.49
C SER A 621 -12.79 -34.30 -20.80
N GLN A 622 -11.69 -33.94 -20.13
CA GLN A 622 -11.64 -32.65 -19.44
C GLN A 622 -11.95 -31.48 -20.39
N SER A 623 -11.57 -31.64 -21.67
CA SER A 623 -11.99 -30.79 -22.79
C SER A 623 -13.51 -30.73 -23.01
N GLU A 624 -14.25 -31.84 -22.95
CA GLU A 624 -15.72 -31.90 -23.13
C GLU A 624 -16.48 -31.32 -21.96
N ILE A 625 -16.05 -31.59 -20.72
CA ILE A 625 -16.64 -31.01 -19.50
C ILE A 625 -16.53 -29.48 -19.57
N LEU A 626 -15.34 -28.99 -19.95
CA LEU A 626 -15.06 -27.56 -20.05
C LEU A 626 -15.58 -26.92 -21.35
N ALA A 627 -16.05 -27.68 -22.34
CA ALA A 627 -16.44 -27.15 -23.66
C ALA A 627 -17.57 -26.11 -23.63
N ASN A 628 -18.38 -26.12 -22.57
CA ASN A 628 -19.51 -25.19 -22.38
C ASN A 628 -19.16 -23.98 -21.49
N GLU A 629 -17.89 -23.80 -21.11
CA GLU A 629 -17.47 -22.72 -20.22
C GLU A 629 -17.42 -21.35 -20.91
N LYS A 630 -17.68 -20.31 -20.10
CA LYS A 630 -17.64 -18.91 -20.53
C LYS A 630 -16.25 -18.57 -21.06
N ASN A 631 -16.20 -18.14 -22.32
CA ASN A 631 -15.03 -17.62 -23.04
C ASN A 631 -13.83 -18.60 -23.06
N ILE A 632 -14.09 -19.91 -23.11
CA ILE A 632 -13.03 -20.91 -23.17
C ILE A 632 -12.48 -21.14 -24.58
N ARG A 633 -11.19 -21.48 -24.64
CA ARG A 633 -10.47 -21.99 -25.80
C ARG A 633 -9.87 -23.34 -25.44
N LEU A 634 -10.32 -24.38 -26.12
CA LEU A 634 -9.81 -25.75 -25.95
C LEU A 634 -8.62 -25.99 -26.87
N LYS A 635 -7.65 -26.79 -26.40
CA LYS A 635 -6.48 -27.23 -27.19
C LYS A 635 -5.67 -26.06 -27.74
N VAL A 636 -5.40 -25.08 -26.88
CA VAL A 636 -4.54 -23.93 -27.21
C VAL A 636 -3.13 -24.44 -27.52
N ASP A 637 -2.58 -24.03 -28.67
CA ASP A 637 -1.25 -24.47 -29.11
C ASP A 637 -0.17 -24.08 -28.08
N THR A 638 0.62 -25.08 -27.68
CA THR A 638 1.76 -24.93 -26.78
C THR A 638 3.07 -25.04 -27.56
N GLN A 639 3.93 -24.04 -27.43
CA GLN A 639 5.30 -24.08 -27.95
C GLN A 639 6.27 -24.39 -26.83
N LYS A 640 7.18 -25.36 -27.02
CA LYS A 640 8.24 -25.62 -26.05
C LYS A 640 9.35 -24.59 -26.24
N VAL A 641 9.54 -23.74 -25.23
CA VAL A 641 10.49 -22.60 -25.28
C VAL A 641 11.86 -23.00 -24.75
N SER A 642 11.90 -23.87 -23.75
CA SER A 642 13.16 -24.39 -23.20
C SER A 642 13.01 -25.82 -22.68
N SER A 643 14.10 -26.57 -22.68
CA SER A 643 14.22 -27.91 -22.08
C SER A 643 14.93 -27.91 -20.72
N THR A 644 15.15 -26.74 -20.11
CA THR A 644 15.75 -26.63 -18.77
C THR A 644 14.88 -27.33 -17.72
N GLU A 645 15.39 -28.41 -17.13
CA GLU A 645 14.72 -29.15 -16.06
C GLU A 645 14.91 -28.50 -14.68
N ASN A 646 14.28 -29.05 -13.64
CA ASN A 646 14.43 -28.59 -12.25
C ASN A 646 14.10 -27.10 -12.01
N ILE A 647 13.16 -26.55 -12.79
CA ILE A 647 12.63 -25.19 -12.60
C ILE A 647 11.95 -25.08 -11.23
N VAL A 648 12.39 -24.11 -10.44
CA VAL A 648 11.82 -23.72 -9.13
C VAL A 648 10.72 -22.67 -9.33
N THR A 649 10.94 -21.69 -10.21
CA THR A 649 9.89 -20.77 -10.68
C THR A 649 10.26 -20.15 -12.03
N THR A 650 9.25 -19.67 -12.77
CA THR A 650 9.41 -18.74 -13.89
C THR A 650 8.88 -17.36 -13.51
N LEU A 651 9.42 -16.30 -14.12
CA LEU A 651 8.97 -14.92 -13.99
C LEU A 651 9.30 -14.13 -15.26
N ILE A 652 8.71 -12.95 -15.42
CA ILE A 652 9.14 -11.97 -16.43
C ILE A 652 10.07 -10.96 -15.74
N ALA A 653 11.21 -10.66 -16.35
CA ALA A 653 12.15 -9.64 -15.90
C ALA A 653 12.69 -8.88 -17.11
N ASN A 654 12.61 -7.53 -17.10
CA ASN A 654 12.94 -6.68 -18.27
C ASN A 654 12.25 -7.16 -19.58
N ASP A 655 10.94 -7.41 -19.56
CA ASP A 655 10.15 -8.08 -20.63
C ASP A 655 10.53 -9.55 -20.96
N GLU A 656 11.70 -10.05 -20.55
CA GLU A 656 12.21 -11.37 -20.91
C GLU A 656 11.76 -12.47 -19.95
N ALA A 657 11.45 -13.65 -20.48
CA ALA A 657 11.08 -14.81 -19.68
C ALA A 657 12.33 -15.38 -18.99
N THR A 658 12.34 -15.38 -17.66
CA THR A 658 13.45 -15.86 -16.84
C THR A 658 13.02 -17.09 -16.04
N LEU A 659 13.88 -18.10 -16.03
CA LEU A 659 13.76 -19.33 -15.26
C LEU A 659 14.74 -19.30 -14.09
N ILE A 660 14.29 -19.70 -12.91
CA ILE A 660 15.16 -19.98 -11.77
C ILE A 660 15.09 -21.49 -11.52
N THR A 661 16.22 -22.17 -11.61
CA THR A 661 16.37 -23.61 -11.38
C THR A 661 16.93 -23.87 -9.98
N LYS A 662 17.22 -25.13 -9.64
CA LYS A 662 17.95 -25.49 -8.42
C LYS A 662 19.45 -25.12 -8.44
N SER A 663 20.02 -24.80 -9.60
CA SER A 663 21.47 -24.63 -9.80
C SER A 663 21.87 -23.38 -10.60
N SER A 664 20.91 -22.69 -11.21
CA SER A 664 21.14 -21.64 -12.20
C SER A 664 19.94 -20.69 -12.34
N ILE A 665 20.18 -19.56 -12.99
CA ILE A 665 19.14 -18.69 -13.55
C ILE A 665 19.32 -18.68 -15.06
N ALA A 666 18.26 -18.90 -15.84
CA ALA A 666 18.33 -18.89 -17.30
C ALA A 666 17.38 -17.84 -17.89
N ILE A 667 17.91 -16.97 -18.74
CA ILE A 667 17.14 -15.94 -19.46
C ILE A 667 16.84 -16.46 -20.86
N ILE A 668 15.60 -16.31 -21.31
CA ILE A 668 15.17 -16.69 -22.66
C ILE A 668 15.08 -15.45 -23.53
N GLN A 669 15.95 -15.38 -24.55
CA GLN A 669 16.08 -14.26 -25.47
C GLN A 669 16.00 -14.75 -26.91
N ASN A 670 15.03 -14.27 -27.70
CA ASN A 670 14.84 -14.63 -29.12
C ASN A 670 14.75 -16.16 -29.40
N GLY A 671 14.33 -16.96 -28.41
CA GLY A 671 14.28 -18.42 -28.49
C GLY A 671 15.56 -19.13 -28.04
N GLU A 672 16.65 -18.41 -27.76
CA GLU A 672 17.84 -18.95 -27.10
C GLU A 672 17.67 -18.92 -25.58
N THR A 673 18.00 -20.03 -24.91
CA THR A 673 18.12 -20.07 -23.44
C THR A 673 19.58 -19.81 -23.05
N LYS A 674 19.83 -18.75 -22.29
CA LYS A 674 21.16 -18.36 -21.78
C LYS A 674 21.22 -18.58 -20.27
N GLU A 675 22.02 -19.55 -19.85
CA GLU A 675 22.06 -20.05 -18.47
C GLU A 675 23.26 -19.52 -17.69
N PHE A 676 23.00 -19.04 -16.48
CA PHE A 676 23.96 -18.44 -15.56
C PHE A 676 24.00 -19.29 -14.27
N PRO A 677 25.10 -20.01 -13.98
CA PRO A 677 25.20 -20.83 -12.78
C PRO A 677 25.21 -19.95 -11.52
N LEU A 678 24.63 -20.46 -10.43
CA LEU A 678 24.64 -19.79 -9.14
C LEU A 678 26.07 -19.69 -8.58
N PRO A 679 26.40 -18.62 -7.81
CA PRO A 679 27.66 -18.56 -7.07
C PRO A 679 27.83 -19.74 -6.10
N ALA A 680 29.08 -20.13 -5.84
CA ALA A 680 29.40 -21.10 -4.80
C ALA A 680 28.81 -20.66 -3.43
N ASP A 681 28.46 -21.64 -2.61
CA ASP A 681 27.88 -21.45 -1.27
C ASP A 681 26.55 -20.64 -1.20
N SER A 682 25.88 -20.39 -2.32
CA SER A 682 24.57 -19.70 -2.34
C SER A 682 23.42 -20.49 -1.69
N GLY A 683 23.49 -21.82 -1.70
CA GLY A 683 22.36 -22.71 -1.41
C GLY A 683 21.43 -22.94 -2.61
N THR A 684 20.46 -23.83 -2.45
CA THR A 684 19.45 -24.18 -3.46
C THR A 684 18.31 -23.15 -3.46
N PRO A 685 17.92 -22.55 -4.60
CA PRO A 685 16.75 -21.68 -4.67
C PRO A 685 15.44 -22.36 -4.23
N ILE A 686 14.69 -21.69 -3.38
CA ILE A 686 13.33 -22.08 -2.95
C ILE A 686 12.27 -21.18 -3.59
N ARG A 687 12.53 -19.88 -3.73
CA ARG A 687 11.66 -18.90 -4.39
C ARG A 687 12.49 -17.81 -5.07
N ALA A 688 11.90 -17.14 -6.04
CA ALA A 688 12.42 -15.91 -6.61
C ALA A 688 11.29 -14.89 -6.85
N ALA A 689 11.62 -13.60 -6.81
CA ALA A 689 10.75 -12.49 -7.16
C ALA A 689 11.56 -11.39 -7.87
N TYR A 690 10.96 -10.68 -8.82
CA TYR A 690 11.62 -9.64 -9.61
C TYR A 690 11.17 -8.25 -9.16
N MET A 691 12.12 -7.36 -8.89
CA MET A 691 11.89 -5.98 -8.45
C MET A 691 12.14 -5.04 -9.62
N ASN A 692 11.07 -4.57 -10.24
CA ASN A 692 11.10 -3.72 -11.44
C ASN A 692 11.92 -2.43 -11.19
N ASP A 693 11.73 -1.79 -10.03
CA ASP A 693 12.40 -0.54 -9.61
C ASP A 693 13.93 -0.60 -9.65
N LEU A 694 14.52 -1.78 -9.43
CA LEU A 694 15.97 -2.00 -9.46
C LEU A 694 16.43 -2.88 -10.64
N SER A 695 15.49 -3.38 -11.46
CA SER A 695 15.72 -4.44 -12.45
C SER A 695 16.51 -5.64 -11.90
N LEU A 696 16.17 -6.11 -10.70
CA LEU A 696 16.84 -7.22 -10.01
C LEU A 696 15.90 -8.40 -9.72
N VAL A 697 16.35 -9.62 -10.02
CA VAL A 697 15.72 -10.87 -9.57
C VAL A 697 16.31 -11.26 -8.22
N PHE A 698 15.52 -11.16 -7.14
CA PHE A 698 15.88 -11.65 -5.82
C PHE A 698 15.52 -13.12 -5.69
N VAL A 699 16.45 -13.94 -5.20
CA VAL A 699 16.29 -15.39 -5.01
C VAL A 699 16.57 -15.74 -3.56
N LEU A 700 15.61 -16.38 -2.89
CA LEU A 700 15.72 -16.91 -1.53
C LEU A 700 16.11 -18.40 -1.61
N THR A 701 17.15 -18.79 -0.87
CA THR A 701 17.68 -20.16 -0.88
C THR A 701 17.40 -20.92 0.42
N ASP A 702 17.68 -22.23 0.40
CA ASP A 702 17.58 -23.16 1.53
C ASP A 702 18.56 -22.89 2.70
N THR A 703 19.50 -21.96 2.52
CA THR A 703 20.43 -21.49 3.56
C THR A 703 19.98 -20.17 4.21
N ASP A 704 18.72 -19.77 4.01
CA ASP A 704 18.13 -18.48 4.42
C ASP A 704 18.87 -17.24 3.86
N LYS A 705 19.71 -17.44 2.84
CA LYS A 705 20.36 -16.36 2.07
C LYS A 705 19.41 -15.79 1.03
N VAL A 706 19.54 -14.49 0.76
CA VAL A 706 18.99 -13.85 -0.44
C VAL A 706 20.12 -13.36 -1.32
N ILE A 707 20.12 -13.79 -2.58
CA ILE A 707 21.00 -13.28 -3.63
C ILE A 707 20.16 -12.47 -4.62
N SER A 708 20.76 -11.48 -5.28
CA SER A 708 20.13 -10.74 -6.39
C SER A 708 20.91 -10.95 -7.67
N PHE A 709 20.20 -11.30 -8.73
CA PHE A 709 20.74 -11.39 -10.09
C PHE A 709 20.21 -10.22 -10.93
N SER A 710 21.10 -9.52 -11.63
CA SER A 710 20.75 -8.48 -12.60
C SER A 710 20.67 -9.09 -14.00
N PRO A 711 19.51 -9.15 -14.67
CA PRO A 711 19.43 -9.64 -16.05
C PRO A 711 20.21 -8.75 -17.04
N ILE A 712 20.34 -7.45 -16.72
CA ILE A 712 21.08 -6.46 -17.51
C ILE A 712 22.59 -6.74 -17.47
N SER A 713 23.18 -6.73 -16.26
CA SER A 713 24.63 -6.87 -16.08
C SER A 713 25.12 -8.32 -15.98
N LYS A 714 24.19 -9.28 -15.86
CA LYS A 714 24.43 -10.73 -15.73
C LYS A 714 25.30 -11.11 -14.54
N LYS A 715 25.25 -10.30 -13.48
CA LYS A 715 25.98 -10.47 -12.23
C LYS A 715 25.05 -10.85 -11.08
N PHE A 716 25.60 -11.65 -10.18
CA PHE A 716 25.02 -11.93 -8.86
C PHE A 716 25.63 -10.99 -7.81
N ILE A 717 24.83 -10.63 -6.81
CA ILE A 717 25.23 -9.84 -5.63
C ILE A 717 24.53 -10.45 -4.41
N ASP A 718 25.29 -10.71 -3.34
CA ASP A 718 24.73 -11.17 -2.06
C ASP A 718 23.97 -10.04 -1.36
N ASN A 719 22.81 -10.36 -0.76
CA ASN A 719 22.00 -9.40 -0.03
C ASN A 719 21.81 -9.84 1.41
N LYS A 720 22.26 -9.00 2.34
CA LYS A 720 22.01 -9.17 3.77
C LYS A 720 20.49 -9.08 4.03
N ILE A 721 19.95 -9.97 4.86
CA ILE A 721 18.55 -9.95 5.30
C ILE A 721 18.45 -10.63 6.66
N ASN A 722 17.62 -10.09 7.56
CA ASN A 722 17.37 -10.69 8.87
C ASN A 722 16.10 -11.55 8.86
N LEU A 723 16.24 -12.84 8.61
CA LEU A 723 15.13 -13.81 8.65
C LEU A 723 14.88 -14.40 10.06
N ALA A 724 15.46 -13.85 11.12
CA ALA A 724 15.25 -14.34 12.49
C ALA A 724 13.75 -14.38 12.85
N GLY A 725 13.29 -15.52 13.36
CA GLY A 725 11.88 -15.73 13.70
C GLY A 725 10.92 -15.67 12.50
N VAL A 726 11.40 -15.99 11.30
CA VAL A 726 10.58 -16.41 10.15
C VAL A 726 10.65 -17.95 10.08
N THR A 727 9.57 -18.62 9.66
CA THR A 727 9.59 -20.10 9.52
C THR A 727 9.75 -20.58 8.07
N SER A 728 10.03 -21.87 7.88
CA SER A 728 10.46 -22.45 6.59
C SER A 728 9.39 -22.67 5.49
N THR A 729 8.26 -21.96 5.49
CA THR A 729 7.19 -22.15 4.47
C THR A 729 6.78 -20.82 3.85
N ASN A 730 7.72 -20.27 3.07
CA ASN A 730 7.68 -18.88 2.61
C ASN A 730 7.27 -18.75 1.13
N PHE A 731 6.45 -17.74 0.87
CA PHE A 731 6.31 -17.12 -0.44
C PHE A 731 6.91 -15.72 -0.36
N ILE A 732 7.63 -15.30 -1.41
CA ILE A 732 8.17 -13.94 -1.50
C ILE A 732 7.56 -13.22 -2.69
N GLY A 733 7.48 -11.89 -2.58
CA GLY A 733 7.04 -10.99 -3.64
C GLY A 733 7.67 -9.62 -3.46
N THR A 734 7.48 -8.75 -4.44
CA THR A 734 8.18 -7.47 -4.56
C THR A 734 7.19 -6.39 -4.97
N TYR A 735 7.27 -5.22 -4.34
CA TYR A 735 6.49 -4.04 -4.75
C TYR A 735 7.19 -2.78 -4.27
N LEU A 736 7.48 -1.89 -5.22
CA LEU A 736 8.49 -0.84 -5.07
C LEU A 736 9.83 -1.45 -4.58
N THR A 737 10.65 -0.68 -3.88
CA THR A 737 11.90 -1.15 -3.26
C THR A 737 11.72 -2.04 -2.01
N TYR A 738 10.55 -2.64 -1.81
CA TYR A 738 10.27 -3.56 -0.70
C TYR A 738 10.22 -5.03 -1.14
N LEU A 739 10.87 -5.90 -0.35
CA LEU A 739 10.66 -7.34 -0.40
C LEU A 739 9.58 -7.72 0.63
N TYR A 740 8.63 -8.53 0.19
CA TYR A 740 7.56 -9.10 1.02
C TYR A 740 7.77 -10.59 1.18
N LEU A 741 7.46 -11.12 2.36
CA LEU A 741 7.55 -12.54 2.70
C LEU A 741 6.32 -12.95 3.50
N LEU A 742 5.57 -13.94 3.03
CA LEU A 742 4.45 -14.55 3.72
C LEU A 742 4.93 -15.79 4.48
N ASP A 743 4.78 -15.79 5.81
CA ASP A 743 5.00 -16.93 6.70
C ASP A 743 3.65 -17.51 7.12
N SER A 744 3.30 -18.65 6.52
CA SER A 744 2.00 -19.31 6.72
C SER A 744 1.86 -20.01 8.07
N LYS A 745 2.93 -20.15 8.87
CA LYS A 745 2.86 -20.71 10.23
C LYS A 745 2.60 -19.64 11.29
N THR A 746 3.13 -18.43 11.09
CA THR A 746 2.86 -17.27 11.96
C THR A 746 1.64 -16.45 11.51
N ASN A 747 1.01 -16.80 10.37
CA ASN A 747 -0.09 -16.06 9.75
C ASN A 747 0.24 -14.58 9.52
N GLN A 748 1.47 -14.29 9.10
CA GLN A 748 1.99 -12.93 9.00
C GLN A 748 2.68 -12.72 7.64
N ILE A 749 2.57 -11.50 7.14
CA ILE A 749 3.32 -11.05 5.96
C ILE A 749 4.32 -10.01 6.45
N TYR A 750 5.61 -10.33 6.38
CA TYR A 750 6.68 -9.43 6.71
C TYR A 750 7.07 -8.60 5.49
N ARG A 751 7.30 -7.30 5.69
CA ARG A 751 7.83 -6.38 4.69
C ARG A 751 9.20 -5.88 5.12
N PHE A 752 10.18 -6.02 4.23
CA PHE A 752 11.57 -5.67 4.41
C PHE A 752 11.90 -4.43 3.56
N PRO A 753 12.35 -3.32 4.16
CA PRO A 753 12.83 -2.15 3.41
C PRO A 753 14.17 -2.44 2.75
N ARG A 754 14.47 -1.79 1.62
CA ARG A 754 15.83 -1.79 1.06
C ARG A 754 16.80 -1.10 2.04
N ALA A 755 18.03 -1.61 2.12
CA ALA A 755 19.14 -1.04 2.87
C ALA A 755 20.47 -1.29 2.14
N ASP A 756 21.56 -0.69 2.65
CA ASP A 756 22.89 -0.85 2.05
C ASP A 756 23.36 -2.31 2.09
N GLY A 757 23.69 -2.85 0.92
CA GLY A 757 24.06 -4.26 0.76
C GLY A 757 22.94 -5.27 1.06
N GLY A 758 21.67 -4.87 1.08
CA GLY A 758 20.56 -5.81 1.25
C GLY A 758 19.24 -5.19 1.70
N PHE A 759 18.68 -5.76 2.77
CA PHE A 759 17.39 -5.42 3.33
C PHE A 759 17.51 -5.13 4.83
N GLY A 760 16.81 -4.10 5.27
CA GLY A 760 16.72 -3.72 6.69
C GLY A 760 15.76 -4.62 7.47
N GLU A 761 15.53 -4.23 8.74
CA GLU A 761 14.72 -5.03 9.67
C GLU A 761 13.26 -5.23 9.22
N LYS A 762 12.72 -6.40 9.59
CA LYS A 762 11.41 -6.85 9.11
C LYS A 762 10.27 -6.14 9.84
N THR A 763 9.29 -5.63 9.09
CA THR A 763 8.08 -5.01 9.62
C THR A 763 6.86 -5.90 9.38
N SER A 764 6.00 -6.11 10.39
CA SER A 764 4.73 -6.81 10.21
C SER A 764 3.80 -5.97 9.33
N TRP A 765 3.42 -6.48 8.16
CA TRP A 765 2.55 -5.79 7.21
C TRP A 765 1.09 -6.17 7.39
N LEU A 766 0.78 -7.43 7.71
CA LEU A 766 -0.59 -7.85 8.01
C LEU A 766 -0.98 -7.38 9.42
N LYS A 767 -2.01 -6.53 9.48
CA LYS A 767 -2.56 -5.90 10.69
C LYS A 767 -3.88 -6.54 11.14
N ASP A 768 -4.54 -7.25 10.23
CA ASP A 768 -5.79 -7.96 10.45
C ASP A 768 -5.54 -9.43 10.86
N SER A 769 -6.45 -10.02 11.63
CA SER A 769 -6.35 -11.41 12.09
C SER A 769 -6.86 -12.42 11.05
N THR A 770 -6.54 -12.20 9.77
CA THR A 770 -6.89 -13.11 8.66
C THR A 770 -5.96 -14.32 8.68
N SER A 771 -6.54 -15.53 8.65
CA SER A 771 -5.75 -16.77 8.57
C SER A 771 -5.12 -16.93 7.19
N LEU A 772 -3.81 -17.22 7.16
CA LEU A 772 -3.01 -17.55 5.97
C LEU A 772 -2.50 -19.01 6.02
N SER A 773 -3.08 -19.82 6.91
CA SER A 773 -2.99 -21.28 6.93
C SER A 773 -3.30 -21.87 5.54
N GLU A 774 -2.59 -22.92 5.15
CA GLU A 774 -2.81 -23.64 3.89
C GLU A 774 -2.77 -22.70 2.66
N THR A 775 -1.76 -21.82 2.63
CA THR A 775 -1.47 -20.96 1.47
C THR A 775 -0.77 -21.76 0.36
N SER A 776 -1.34 -21.76 -0.86
CA SER A 776 -0.75 -22.42 -2.05
C SER A 776 0.09 -21.48 -2.93
N ASP A 777 -0.21 -20.17 -2.90
CA ASP A 777 0.49 -19.17 -3.70
C ASP A 777 0.27 -17.72 -3.21
N MET A 778 1.16 -16.80 -3.60
CA MET A 778 1.05 -15.36 -3.36
C MET A 778 1.59 -14.58 -4.57
N THR A 779 0.91 -13.51 -4.94
CA THR A 779 1.33 -12.58 -6.01
C THR A 779 1.01 -11.13 -5.60
N ILE A 780 1.70 -10.13 -6.17
CA ILE A 780 1.66 -8.74 -5.68
C ILE A 780 1.58 -7.75 -6.85
N ASP A 781 0.61 -6.84 -6.77
CA ASP A 781 0.56 -5.58 -7.53
C ASP A 781 0.49 -4.39 -6.55
N ASP A 782 -0.48 -3.48 -6.63
CA ASP A 782 -0.76 -2.52 -5.54
C ASP A 782 -1.37 -3.21 -4.30
N ASN A 783 -1.88 -4.44 -4.48
CA ASN A 783 -2.42 -5.32 -3.47
C ASN A 783 -1.57 -6.59 -3.33
N ILE A 784 -1.66 -7.23 -2.17
CA ILE A 784 -1.17 -8.61 -2.02
C ILE A 784 -2.34 -9.56 -2.22
N PHE A 785 -2.26 -10.41 -3.23
CA PHE A 785 -3.19 -11.51 -3.44
C PHE A 785 -2.58 -12.80 -2.89
N VAL A 786 -3.34 -13.52 -2.07
CA VAL A 786 -2.92 -14.79 -1.47
C VAL A 786 -3.97 -15.85 -1.77
N VAL A 787 -3.59 -17.03 -2.23
CA VAL A 787 -4.51 -18.19 -2.23
C VAL A 787 -4.37 -18.94 -0.92
N SER A 788 -5.44 -19.02 -0.13
CA SER A 788 -5.54 -19.85 1.06
C SER A 788 -6.84 -20.64 1.02
N ASN A 789 -6.81 -21.93 1.36
CA ASN A 789 -7.99 -22.82 1.35
C ASN A 789 -8.77 -22.83 0.00
N ASN A 790 -8.08 -22.75 -1.14
CA ASN A 790 -8.65 -22.57 -2.48
C ASN A 790 -9.55 -21.31 -2.63
N GLN A 791 -9.22 -20.23 -1.94
CA GLN A 791 -9.85 -18.91 -2.09
C GLN A 791 -8.79 -17.83 -2.29
N VAL A 792 -9.02 -16.93 -3.23
CA VAL A 792 -8.14 -15.76 -3.47
C VAL A 792 -8.53 -14.63 -2.51
N LEU A 793 -7.66 -14.35 -1.55
CA LEU A 793 -7.77 -13.24 -0.61
C LEU A 793 -7.07 -12.02 -1.19
N LYS A 794 -7.77 -10.88 -1.29
CA LYS A 794 -7.19 -9.57 -1.62
C LYS A 794 -6.85 -8.82 -0.32
N LEU A 795 -5.60 -8.38 -0.18
CA LEU A 795 -5.10 -7.66 0.99
C LEU A 795 -4.56 -6.30 0.56
N PHE A 796 -5.00 -5.23 1.23
CA PHE A 796 -4.56 -3.85 0.96
C PHE A 796 -4.13 -3.15 2.25
N LYS A 797 -2.97 -2.47 2.22
CA LYS A 797 -2.38 -1.73 3.37
C LYS A 797 -2.35 -2.50 4.70
N GLY A 798 -2.33 -3.85 4.65
CA GLY A 798 -2.32 -4.75 5.80
C GLY A 798 -3.67 -5.31 6.25
N GLN A 799 -4.76 -5.06 5.50
CA GLN A 799 -6.13 -5.49 5.84
C GLN A 799 -6.79 -6.24 4.69
N LYS A 800 -7.57 -7.28 5.00
CA LYS A 800 -8.38 -7.99 4.01
C LYS A 800 -9.45 -7.07 3.42
N GLN A 801 -9.61 -7.12 2.10
CA GLN A 801 -10.64 -6.41 1.35
C GLN A 801 -11.75 -7.38 0.91
N ASP A 802 -12.96 -6.87 0.71
CA ASP A 802 -14.02 -7.64 0.04
C ASP A 802 -13.68 -7.79 -1.44
N PHE A 803 -13.43 -9.03 -1.85
CA PHE A 803 -13.08 -9.42 -3.21
C PHE A 803 -13.72 -10.76 -3.52
N THR A 804 -14.20 -10.95 -4.75
CA THR A 804 -14.88 -12.18 -5.18
C THR A 804 -14.66 -12.38 -6.67
N LEU A 805 -14.19 -13.56 -7.04
CA LEU A 805 -13.99 -13.96 -8.42
C LEU A 805 -15.27 -14.60 -8.99
N GLU A 806 -15.58 -14.32 -10.25
CA GLU A 806 -16.69 -14.93 -10.98
C GLU A 806 -16.49 -16.44 -11.11
N THR A 807 -17.50 -17.22 -10.73
CA THR A 807 -17.44 -18.69 -10.73
C THR A 807 -17.84 -19.27 -12.08
N SER A 808 -17.00 -20.14 -12.66
CA SER A 808 -17.37 -21.00 -13.80
C SER A 808 -18.34 -22.13 -13.39
N THR A 809 -18.91 -22.83 -14.38
CA THR A 809 -19.82 -23.96 -14.15
C THR A 809 -19.08 -25.14 -13.49
N THR A 810 -17.87 -25.41 -13.98
CA THR A 810 -16.85 -26.28 -13.41
C THR A 810 -16.08 -25.48 -12.36
N PRO A 811 -16.10 -25.86 -11.07
CA PRO A 811 -15.42 -25.11 -10.01
C PRO A 811 -13.94 -24.88 -10.31
N ILE A 812 -13.48 -23.65 -10.14
CA ILE A 812 -12.09 -23.26 -10.39
C ILE A 812 -11.22 -23.64 -9.19
N ASN A 813 -10.14 -24.36 -9.48
CA ASN A 813 -9.06 -24.60 -8.52
C ASN A 813 -8.02 -23.48 -8.67
N PHE A 814 -7.48 -22.99 -7.56
CA PHE A 814 -6.51 -21.90 -7.50
C PHE A 814 -5.16 -22.47 -7.06
N ASP A 815 -4.48 -23.19 -7.95
CA ASP A 815 -3.19 -23.79 -7.64
C ASP A 815 -2.06 -22.75 -7.71
N LYS A 816 -2.15 -21.82 -8.68
CA LYS A 816 -1.30 -20.63 -8.82
C LYS A 816 -2.09 -19.39 -9.17
N ILE A 817 -1.60 -18.23 -8.78
CA ILE A 817 -2.11 -16.91 -9.21
C ILE A 817 -0.96 -16.02 -9.65
N TYR A 818 -1.17 -15.24 -10.72
CA TYR A 818 -0.15 -14.36 -11.26
C TYR A 818 -0.74 -13.00 -11.66
N THR A 819 -0.20 -11.93 -11.11
CA THR A 819 -0.35 -10.56 -11.61
C THR A 819 0.87 -9.74 -11.19
N THR A 820 1.04 -8.56 -11.78
CA THR A 820 2.08 -7.58 -11.42
C THR A 820 1.48 -6.17 -11.55
N PRO A 821 2.16 -5.10 -11.11
CA PRO A 821 1.72 -3.72 -11.35
C PRO A 821 1.56 -3.36 -12.84
N GLU A 822 2.22 -4.09 -13.74
CA GLU A 822 2.21 -3.86 -15.19
C GLU A 822 1.07 -4.61 -15.92
N LEU A 823 0.45 -5.60 -15.28
CA LEU A 823 -0.61 -6.42 -15.87
C LEU A 823 -2.00 -5.86 -15.59
N GLN A 824 -2.84 -5.81 -16.63
CA GLN A 824 -4.25 -5.39 -16.55
C GLN A 824 -5.17 -6.53 -16.06
N SER A 825 -4.72 -7.78 -16.14
CA SER A 825 -5.47 -8.96 -15.69
C SER A 825 -4.87 -9.63 -14.44
N LEU A 826 -5.71 -10.37 -13.74
CA LEU A 826 -5.29 -11.39 -12.75
C LEU A 826 -5.44 -12.77 -13.40
N TYR A 827 -4.36 -13.54 -13.43
CA TYR A 827 -4.37 -14.91 -13.97
C TYR A 827 -4.42 -15.93 -12.82
N ALA A 828 -5.17 -17.01 -13.01
CA ALA A 828 -5.22 -18.15 -12.12
C ALA A 828 -4.98 -19.46 -12.89
N LEU A 829 -4.11 -20.32 -12.38
CA LEU A 829 -3.87 -21.65 -12.91
C LEU A 829 -4.67 -22.68 -12.10
N ASP A 830 -5.47 -23.45 -12.81
CA ASP A 830 -6.29 -24.55 -12.32
C ASP A 830 -5.70 -25.84 -12.88
N ILE A 831 -4.70 -26.38 -12.17
CA ILE A 831 -3.94 -27.57 -12.57
C ILE A 831 -4.88 -28.78 -12.61
N LYS A 832 -5.80 -28.85 -11.64
CA LYS A 832 -6.81 -29.91 -11.54
C LYS A 832 -7.73 -29.99 -12.77
N ASN A 833 -8.07 -28.85 -13.37
CA ASN A 833 -8.87 -28.77 -14.60
C ASN A 833 -8.03 -28.46 -15.86
N SER A 834 -6.70 -28.58 -15.81
CA SER A 834 -5.79 -28.32 -16.92
C SER A 834 -6.04 -26.99 -17.67
N ARG A 835 -6.37 -25.91 -16.94
CA ARG A 835 -6.73 -24.60 -17.53
C ARG A 835 -6.06 -23.41 -16.86
N LEU A 836 -5.81 -22.37 -17.66
CA LEU A 836 -5.49 -21.02 -17.23
C LEU A 836 -6.76 -20.15 -17.36
N VAL A 837 -7.10 -19.39 -16.32
CA VAL A 837 -8.24 -18.46 -16.29
C VAL A 837 -7.72 -17.03 -16.18
N GLN A 838 -8.19 -16.16 -17.08
CA GLN A 838 -7.89 -14.73 -17.06
C GLN A 838 -9.09 -13.96 -16.50
N TYR A 839 -8.88 -13.22 -15.42
CA TYR A 839 -9.85 -12.32 -14.81
C TYR A 839 -9.46 -10.85 -15.00
N SER A 840 -10.44 -9.94 -15.03
CA SER A 840 -10.16 -8.52 -14.76
C SER A 840 -9.77 -8.31 -13.29
N LYS A 841 -9.17 -7.16 -12.95
CA LYS A 841 -8.90 -6.79 -11.55
C LYS A 841 -10.19 -6.66 -10.69
N ASP A 842 -11.36 -6.55 -11.31
CA ASP A 842 -12.69 -6.63 -10.64
C ASP A 842 -13.13 -8.08 -10.32
N GLY A 843 -12.41 -9.09 -10.82
CA GLY A 843 -12.74 -10.51 -10.67
C GLY A 843 -13.68 -11.12 -11.70
N LYS A 844 -13.98 -10.45 -12.82
CA LYS A 844 -14.82 -11.02 -13.91
C LYS A 844 -13.97 -11.91 -14.83
N ILE A 845 -14.45 -13.09 -15.22
CA ILE A 845 -13.78 -13.95 -16.21
C ILE A 845 -13.80 -13.26 -17.57
N LEU A 846 -12.62 -13.02 -18.12
CA LEU A 846 -12.38 -12.48 -19.46
C LEU A 846 -12.19 -13.61 -20.48
N ALA A 847 -11.31 -14.57 -20.19
CA ALA A 847 -11.01 -15.71 -21.06
C ALA A 847 -10.57 -16.94 -20.26
N GLN A 848 -10.67 -18.13 -20.85
CA GLN A 848 -10.15 -19.39 -20.32
C GLN A 848 -9.39 -20.16 -21.40
N PHE A 849 -8.28 -20.81 -21.03
CA PHE A 849 -7.38 -21.50 -21.95
C PHE A 849 -7.13 -22.91 -21.41
N HIS A 850 -7.49 -23.96 -22.15
CA HIS A 850 -7.29 -25.36 -21.73
C HIS A 850 -6.25 -26.08 -22.57
N ASN A 851 -5.26 -26.67 -21.92
CA ASN A 851 -4.29 -27.59 -22.50
C ASN A 851 -3.84 -28.62 -21.43
N GLU A 852 -3.85 -29.90 -21.80
CA GLU A 852 -3.58 -31.03 -20.90
C GLU A 852 -2.19 -30.98 -20.24
N THR A 853 -1.23 -30.26 -20.84
CA THR A 853 0.12 -30.04 -20.27
C THR A 853 0.11 -29.21 -18.98
N PHE A 854 -0.94 -28.43 -18.69
CA PHE A 854 -1.01 -27.66 -17.45
C PHE A 854 -1.24 -28.53 -16.20
N LYS A 855 -1.63 -29.80 -16.39
CA LYS A 855 -1.83 -30.78 -15.32
C LYS A 855 -0.57 -31.06 -14.50
N ASP A 856 0.61 -30.88 -15.09
CA ASP A 856 1.91 -31.08 -14.44
C ASP A 856 2.63 -29.75 -14.12
N ALA A 857 1.93 -28.61 -14.21
CA ALA A 857 2.55 -27.29 -14.06
C ALA A 857 3.04 -26.98 -12.64
N SER A 858 4.21 -26.33 -12.53
CA SER A 858 4.81 -25.92 -11.25
C SER A 858 4.80 -24.41 -11.00
N SER A 859 4.83 -23.60 -12.06
CA SER A 859 4.92 -22.14 -11.99
C SER A 859 4.34 -21.49 -13.25
N LEU A 860 3.86 -20.25 -13.10
CA LEU A 860 3.22 -19.43 -14.14
C LEU A 860 3.87 -18.05 -14.16
N ALA A 861 4.14 -17.53 -15.36
CA ALA A 861 4.46 -16.12 -15.60
C ALA A 861 3.73 -15.64 -16.86
N VAL A 862 3.31 -14.38 -16.92
CA VAL A 862 2.54 -13.84 -18.04
C VAL A 862 3.07 -12.49 -18.50
N ASN A 863 3.23 -12.35 -19.81
CA ASN A 863 3.59 -11.10 -20.47
C ASN A 863 2.45 -10.70 -21.42
N GLU A 864 1.57 -9.78 -20.98
CA GLU A 864 0.43 -9.28 -21.77
C GLU A 864 0.88 -8.48 -23.01
N LYS A 865 1.99 -7.75 -22.93
CA LYS A 865 2.59 -6.98 -24.04
C LYS A 865 3.00 -7.89 -25.21
N ASN A 866 3.59 -9.04 -24.90
CA ASN A 866 3.90 -10.11 -25.85
C ASN A 866 2.76 -11.12 -26.03
N LYS A 867 1.58 -10.87 -25.43
CA LYS A 867 0.38 -11.73 -25.43
C LYS A 867 0.67 -13.22 -25.21
N THR A 868 1.61 -13.50 -24.31
CA THR A 868 2.15 -14.85 -24.08
C THR A 868 2.17 -15.17 -22.59
N ALA A 869 1.63 -16.34 -22.23
CA ALA A 869 1.81 -16.92 -20.91
C ALA A 869 2.83 -18.06 -20.97
N TYR A 870 3.70 -18.12 -19.98
CA TYR A 870 4.77 -19.10 -19.83
C TYR A 870 4.45 -19.99 -18.62
N VAL A 871 4.48 -21.31 -18.83
CA VAL A 871 4.13 -22.31 -17.80
C VAL A 871 5.30 -23.28 -17.66
N ALA A 872 5.84 -23.40 -16.45
CA ALA A 872 6.89 -24.35 -16.15
C ALA A 872 6.28 -25.74 -15.88
N VAL A 873 6.83 -26.76 -16.51
CA VAL A 873 6.44 -28.18 -16.39
C VAL A 873 7.70 -29.04 -16.21
N PRO A 874 7.61 -30.32 -15.78
CA PRO A 874 8.80 -31.16 -15.55
C PRO A 874 9.72 -31.30 -16.75
N SER A 875 9.18 -31.20 -17.97
CA SER A 875 9.92 -31.30 -19.23
C SER A 875 10.53 -29.98 -19.73
N GLY A 876 10.36 -28.86 -19.00
CA GLY A 876 10.92 -27.54 -19.32
C GLY A 876 9.90 -26.39 -19.25
N LEU A 877 10.12 -25.34 -20.05
CA LEU A 877 9.19 -24.22 -20.17
C LEU A 877 8.37 -24.34 -21.46
N ILE A 878 7.05 -24.26 -21.34
CA ILE A 878 6.13 -24.09 -22.47
C ILE A 878 5.56 -22.67 -22.48
N SER A 879 5.19 -22.18 -23.66
CA SER A 879 4.42 -20.96 -23.84
C SER A 879 3.11 -21.22 -24.56
N ILE A 880 2.11 -20.37 -24.28
CA ILE A 880 0.83 -20.30 -25.00
C ILE A 880 0.56 -18.85 -25.39
N SER A 881 -0.15 -18.67 -26.51
CA SER A 881 -0.71 -17.36 -26.83
C SER A 881 -1.99 -17.13 -26.01
N ILE A 882 -2.13 -15.91 -25.49
CA ILE A 882 -3.32 -15.43 -24.77
C ILE A 882 -4.09 -14.36 -25.56
N GLN A 883 -3.84 -14.20 -26.87
CA GLN A 883 -4.59 -13.31 -27.77
C GLN A 883 -5.91 -13.93 -28.23
#